data_AF-A0A9W7GBU9-F1
#
_entry.id   AF-A0A9W7GBU9-F1
#
_cell.length_a   1.000
_cell.length_b   1.000
_cell.length_c   1.000
_cell.angle_alpha   90.00
_cell.angle_beta   90.00
_cell.angle_gamma   90.00
#
_symmetry.space_group_name_H-M   'P 1'
#
loop_
_entity.id
_entity.type
_entity.pdbx_description
1 polymer ?
#
loop_
_entity_poly.entity_id
_entity_poly.type
_entity_poly.pdbx_seq_one_letter_code
_entity_poly.pdbx_strand_id
1 'polypeptide(L)'
;MTYNSSIPENPRNAAERSEVVRILYEEYISLHSVQEVWNSPVTSKPRLEPIFAAGFHGIELAFVMMAQFITDPRHYVETRPRIELIADDIMRQMALLAEIVDGELEDDNPDNPDITSHGSLTQDFPFPGAPPTTPTFNFNKARQSPALEMLSSSISSVFPNLTSHAKYSLKKVIRNISGAFQTSFGDWTVGVGIEEQLSEIRTQVGLSPLKSEFGKRFLAYKELVRPNVIMDTFTGKVYEHNEDFFFRSVHLGTECWAFVALQRLDSAKRQLADFSHWHNAAAHILSASHILSYLGDHIMMLTSMILRDYLKLKVEIEGTSGEGSSAVKMLRSTVKDLYNPFIATLSEHNGGKAACTELSDEDQQALLLNLYSKPEKQPGLYSYAKALEAIESGLNGGFYYKHFCLASNVIGTGAKGTMNKSVKALKVMYERALFPNLDVTRSELGRKTDAELMHRKGRIMDSITKQHNHLVNDKESKEVFHDAAADDELFEGEEDSSRGSHGSGGSSSSTDSKPLFDLSSNPPPGCPFHVPPAPPTSSLTASPLASESKISPRPETPPPSKFDAVRRSLYSQRNVPTILAQAFASEVGPHPPLPFLDHAWGKTPPDAHVAATKRQYALYQRGNAAWDVIFGDVLPESIEYIKWILDVGEGATVEFGHNSHELVSRLLSIKMEKLLLGDDGDGGQLRILTTDTEFYSFTRQMNRLMMNKSPKVVVETVEIHPISSFAERFNERVRSGTGSWDMVYVSQCVYSTQETIILDLGGFVSSVQDGLAERGNKDCFFVVDGYHGFGAIPTSLSPFTNTFYVSGMLKHVGSGANCAFLVVPEGRTGELQPLFTGWIADPSVLSPESKGIKIGSDVGYIPGFALQGGTPAFAPSLLIFVEVMRRWKEKKVTVELAHDHVMSLHRVFVRGIEDMVKRAGGKSCWKGMRKLAEEGIRSHTITFVVETPSIAKRVVELMANFGNVEVDSRKVYVRFGFGFNHNVEDVIALLSTCEKVQDTV
;
A
#
# COMPACT_ATOMS: atom_id res chain seq x y z
N MET A 1 -5.35 -8.98 49.40
CA MET A 1 -5.19 -10.09 50.38
C MET A 1 -3.70 -10.36 50.57
N THR A 2 -3.21 -10.67 51.78
CA THR A 2 -1.79 -11.06 51.98
C THR A 2 -1.51 -12.45 51.42
N TYR A 3 -0.94 -12.51 50.22
CA TYR A 3 -0.51 -13.76 49.57
C TYR A 3 0.73 -14.33 50.27
N ASN A 4 0.49 -15.15 51.30
CA ASN A 4 1.54 -15.87 52.02
C ASN A 4 1.75 -17.27 51.42
N SER A 5 2.00 -17.36 50.12
CA SER A 5 2.41 -18.60 49.45
C SER A 5 3.93 -18.74 49.54
N SER A 6 4.41 -19.43 50.57
CA SER A 6 5.83 -19.77 50.73
C SER A 6 6.34 -20.53 49.51
N ILE A 7 7.39 -20.02 48.84
CA ILE A 7 8.04 -20.70 47.73
C ILE A 7 8.59 -22.06 48.22
N PRO A 8 8.22 -23.19 47.63
CA PRO A 8 8.75 -24.49 48.02
C PRO A 8 10.27 -24.57 47.79
N GLU A 9 11.05 -24.74 48.86
CA GLU A 9 12.53 -24.82 48.79
C GLU A 9 13.06 -25.95 47.88
N ASN A 10 12.25 -27.01 47.66
CA ASN A 10 12.66 -28.14 46.84
C ASN A 10 11.45 -28.79 46.12
N PRO A 11 11.08 -28.33 44.90
CA PRO A 11 9.87 -28.75 44.21
C PRO A 11 9.97 -30.18 43.65
N ARG A 12 9.22 -31.10 44.26
CA ARG A 12 9.29 -32.56 44.09
C ARG A 12 8.72 -33.06 42.77
N ASN A 13 7.78 -32.33 42.17
CA ASN A 13 7.09 -32.74 40.94
C ASN A 13 6.97 -31.59 39.93
N ALA A 14 6.43 -31.88 38.74
CA ALA A 14 6.34 -30.91 37.64
C ALA A 14 5.33 -29.77 37.92
N ALA A 15 4.28 -30.02 38.69
CA ALA A 15 3.31 -28.98 39.07
C ALA A 15 3.93 -27.99 40.06
N GLU A 16 4.60 -28.50 41.12
CA GLU A 16 5.37 -27.67 42.06
C GLU A 16 6.44 -26.82 41.36
N ARG A 17 7.13 -27.37 40.35
CA ARG A 17 8.09 -26.58 39.53
C ARG A 17 7.40 -25.50 38.70
N SER A 18 6.26 -25.79 38.06
CA SER A 18 5.51 -24.78 37.31
C SER A 18 4.97 -23.67 38.22
N GLU A 19 4.60 -24.00 39.46
CA GLU A 19 4.10 -23.04 40.45
C GLU A 19 5.21 -22.13 40.97
N VAL A 20 6.41 -22.66 41.23
CA VAL A 20 7.60 -21.83 41.55
C VAL A 20 7.89 -20.84 40.43
N VAL A 21 7.90 -21.29 39.16
CA VAL A 21 8.16 -20.41 38.00
C VAL A 21 7.09 -19.33 37.85
N ARG A 22 5.82 -19.67 38.15
CA ARG A 22 4.69 -18.71 38.16
C ARG A 22 4.91 -17.63 39.22
N ILE A 23 5.13 -18.02 40.48
CA ILE A 23 5.34 -17.08 41.60
C ILE A 23 6.56 -16.17 41.33
N LEU A 24 7.70 -16.75 40.91
CA LEU A 24 8.91 -15.98 40.60
C LEU A 24 8.70 -14.96 39.48
N TYR A 25 7.92 -15.31 38.45
CA TYR A 25 7.58 -14.37 37.38
C TYR A 25 6.66 -13.24 37.84
N GLU A 26 5.57 -13.59 38.54
CA GLU A 26 4.57 -12.62 38.99
C GLU A 26 5.17 -11.61 40.00
N GLU A 27 6.06 -12.05 40.89
CA GLU A 27 6.85 -11.18 41.76
C GLU A 27 7.87 -10.33 40.98
N TYR A 28 8.59 -10.93 40.02
CA TYR A 28 9.59 -10.25 39.20
C TYR A 28 9.00 -9.08 38.40
N ILE A 29 7.85 -9.25 37.73
CA ILE A 29 7.17 -8.14 37.06
C ILE A 29 6.26 -7.33 38.00
N SER A 30 6.12 -7.76 39.26
CA SER A 30 5.26 -7.16 40.29
C SER A 30 3.79 -7.09 39.89
N LEU A 31 3.28 -8.17 39.31
CA LEU A 31 1.93 -8.29 38.74
C LEU A 31 0.83 -8.13 39.80
N HIS A 32 1.06 -8.60 41.03
CA HIS A 32 0.05 -8.65 42.09
C HIS A 32 -0.55 -7.28 42.43
N SER A 33 0.27 -6.24 42.55
CA SER A 33 -0.19 -4.88 42.87
C SER A 33 -1.09 -4.31 41.77
N VAL A 34 -0.80 -4.65 40.51
CA VAL A 34 -1.55 -4.21 39.34
C VAL A 34 -2.88 -4.97 39.22
N GLN A 35 -2.84 -6.29 39.40
CA GLN A 35 -4.02 -7.15 39.40
C GLN A 35 -5.00 -6.84 40.55
N GLU A 36 -4.53 -6.38 41.71
CA GLU A 36 -5.42 -5.98 42.82
C GLU A 36 -6.36 -4.83 42.41
N VAL A 37 -5.95 -3.97 41.48
CA VAL A 37 -6.82 -2.94 40.87
C VAL A 37 -7.92 -3.59 40.02
N TRP A 38 -7.54 -4.47 39.09
CA TRP A 38 -8.49 -5.13 38.17
C TRP A 38 -9.53 -6.00 38.90
N ASN A 39 -9.11 -6.62 40.00
CA ASN A 39 -9.95 -7.47 40.84
C ASN A 39 -10.77 -6.69 41.89
N SER A 40 -10.54 -5.38 42.06
CA SER A 40 -11.22 -4.55 43.07
C SER A 40 -11.80 -3.26 42.48
N PRO A 41 -12.74 -3.35 41.51
CA PRO A 41 -13.34 -2.20 40.86
C PRO A 41 -14.21 -1.35 41.82
N VAL A 42 -14.37 -0.07 41.50
CA VAL A 42 -15.08 0.95 42.27
C VAL A 42 -16.57 1.00 41.91
N THR A 43 -16.93 0.72 40.65
CA THR A 43 -18.32 0.74 40.19
C THR A 43 -19.09 -0.51 40.65
N SER A 44 -20.39 -0.33 40.92
CA SER A 44 -21.28 -1.41 41.39
C SER A 44 -21.66 -2.44 40.30
N LYS A 45 -21.38 -2.14 39.03
CA LYS A 45 -21.55 -3.03 37.87
C LYS A 45 -20.34 -2.91 36.94
N PRO A 46 -19.19 -3.50 37.29
CA PRO A 46 -17.89 -3.19 36.69
C PRO A 46 -17.64 -3.94 35.37
N ARG A 47 -18.58 -3.87 34.42
CA ARG A 47 -18.48 -4.61 33.14
C ARG A 47 -17.24 -4.20 32.32
N LEU A 48 -16.95 -2.90 32.27
CA LEU A 48 -15.83 -2.33 31.49
C LEU A 48 -14.67 -1.85 32.36
N GLU A 49 -14.87 -1.61 33.66
CA GLU A 49 -13.85 -0.99 34.52
C GLU A 49 -12.53 -1.79 34.61
N PRO A 50 -12.52 -3.13 34.80
CA PRO A 50 -11.27 -3.90 34.84
C PRO A 50 -10.51 -3.88 33.50
N ILE A 51 -11.24 -3.94 32.38
CA ILE A 51 -10.69 -3.83 31.03
C ILE A 51 -10.08 -2.45 30.81
N PHE A 52 -10.80 -1.39 31.19
CA PHE A 52 -10.39 0.00 31.08
C PHE A 52 -9.13 0.28 31.92
N ALA A 53 -9.13 -0.17 33.18
CA ALA A 53 -7.97 -0.04 34.06
C ALA A 53 -6.75 -0.80 33.52
N ALA A 54 -6.91 -2.04 33.05
CA ALA A 54 -5.82 -2.82 32.47
C ALA A 54 -5.27 -2.20 31.16
N GLY A 55 -6.15 -1.75 30.26
CA GLY A 55 -5.73 -1.05 29.03
C GLY A 55 -4.96 0.23 29.33
N PHE A 56 -5.45 1.07 30.25
CA PHE A 56 -4.72 2.26 30.66
C PHE A 56 -3.45 1.98 31.46
N HIS A 57 -3.35 0.87 32.21
CA HIS A 57 -2.07 0.44 32.81
C HIS A 57 -0.99 0.17 31.78
N GLY A 58 -1.33 -0.46 30.65
CA GLY A 58 -0.40 -0.62 29.52
C GLY A 58 0.04 0.73 28.92
N ILE A 59 -0.87 1.69 28.84
CA ILE A 59 -0.59 3.04 28.32
C ILE A 59 0.28 3.85 29.30
N GLU A 60 0.00 3.80 30.60
CA GLU A 60 0.83 4.40 31.66
C GLU A 60 2.25 3.82 31.63
N LEU A 61 2.40 2.49 31.54
CA LEU A 61 3.70 1.82 31.39
C LEU A 61 4.47 2.36 30.19
N ALA A 62 3.80 2.53 29.05
CA ALA A 62 4.42 3.08 27.84
C ALA A 62 4.81 4.56 27.98
N PHE A 63 4.05 5.38 28.71
CA PHE A 63 4.47 6.74 29.06
C PHE A 63 5.72 6.76 29.97
N VAL A 64 5.81 5.87 30.97
CA VAL A 64 7.02 5.74 31.82
C VAL A 64 8.22 5.28 30.97
N MET A 65 8.04 4.30 30.09
CA MET A 65 9.10 3.84 29.18
C MET A 65 9.57 4.96 28.24
N MET A 66 8.66 5.78 27.70
CA MET A 66 9.02 6.94 26.89
C MET A 66 9.82 7.98 27.68
N ALA A 67 9.41 8.27 28.91
CA ALA A 67 10.12 9.21 29.80
C ALA A 67 11.56 8.76 30.08
N GLN A 68 11.75 7.48 30.37
CA GLN A 68 13.07 6.86 30.57
C GLN A 68 13.92 6.89 29.29
N PHE A 69 13.36 6.58 28.10
CA PHE A 69 14.13 6.63 26.85
C PHE A 69 14.46 8.06 26.38
N ILE A 70 13.66 9.07 26.74
CA ILE A 70 14.00 10.48 26.51
C ILE A 70 15.19 10.93 27.37
N THR A 71 15.36 10.34 28.56
CA THR A 71 16.38 10.73 29.55
C THR A 71 17.53 9.72 29.67
N ASP A 72 17.62 8.73 28.77
CA ASP A 72 18.60 7.64 28.83
C ASP A 72 20.05 8.18 28.81
N PRO A 73 20.85 8.00 29.87
CA PRO A 73 22.19 8.56 29.96
C PRO A 73 23.23 7.74 29.16
N ARG A 74 22.83 6.61 28.56
CA ARG A 74 23.75 5.69 27.87
C ARG A 74 24.10 6.22 26.48
N HIS A 75 25.28 6.84 26.35
CA HIS A 75 25.82 7.39 25.10
C HIS A 75 25.90 6.41 23.90
N TYR A 76 25.76 5.10 24.13
CA TYR A 76 25.74 4.05 23.10
C TYR A 76 24.32 3.61 22.70
N VAL A 77 23.28 4.27 23.23
CA VAL A 77 21.88 4.01 22.91
C VAL A 77 21.34 5.09 21.99
N GLU A 78 20.94 4.69 20.79
CA GLU A 78 20.12 5.54 19.92
C GLU A 78 18.70 5.62 20.51
N THR A 79 18.41 6.72 21.22
CA THR A 79 17.13 6.90 21.92
C THR A 79 15.96 7.10 20.96
N ARG A 80 16.17 7.75 19.82
CA ARG A 80 15.11 8.10 18.87
C ARG A 80 14.30 6.89 18.36
N PRO A 81 14.91 5.80 17.84
CA PRO A 81 14.15 4.63 17.41
C PRO A 81 13.32 4.00 18.53
N ARG A 82 13.84 3.99 19.78
CA ARG A 82 13.08 3.50 20.94
C ARG A 82 11.91 4.41 21.31
N ILE A 83 12.07 5.74 21.20
CA ILE A 83 10.98 6.71 21.43
C ILE A 83 9.90 6.59 20.35
N GLU A 84 10.29 6.46 19.07
CA GLU A 84 9.34 6.25 17.96
C GLU A 84 8.59 4.91 18.11
N LEU A 85 9.28 3.82 18.49
CA LEU A 85 8.69 2.52 18.79
C LEU A 85 7.65 2.56 19.93
N ILE A 86 7.96 3.25 21.04
CA ILE A 86 7.02 3.41 22.16
C ILE A 86 5.84 4.32 21.77
N ALA A 87 6.04 5.30 20.89
CA ALA A 87 4.95 6.14 20.39
C ALA A 87 3.92 5.33 19.60
N ASP A 88 4.39 4.46 18.70
CA ASP A 88 3.53 3.62 17.88
C ASP A 88 2.78 2.58 18.74
N ASP A 89 3.42 2.05 19.80
CA ASP A 89 2.78 1.19 20.81
C ASP A 89 1.65 1.93 21.56
N ILE A 90 1.90 3.12 22.12
CA ILE A 90 0.88 3.95 22.78
C ILE A 90 -0.31 4.20 21.86
N MET A 91 -0.06 4.60 20.62
CA MET A 91 -1.12 4.90 19.64
C MET A 91 -1.99 3.67 19.37
N ARG A 92 -1.39 2.48 19.28
CA ARG A 92 -2.12 1.24 19.04
C ARG A 92 -2.88 0.75 20.26
N GLN A 93 -2.34 0.93 21.46
CA GLN A 93 -3.05 0.67 22.72
C GLN A 93 -4.30 1.57 22.85
N MET A 94 -4.20 2.86 22.50
CA MET A 94 -5.35 3.77 22.51
C MET A 94 -6.44 3.34 21.51
N ALA A 95 -6.06 2.95 20.29
CA ALA A 95 -7.00 2.49 19.27
C ALA A 95 -7.72 1.19 19.66
N LEU A 96 -6.99 0.20 20.19
CA LEU A 96 -7.58 -1.05 20.68
C LEU A 96 -8.53 -0.79 21.87
N LEU A 97 -8.17 0.12 22.78
CA LEU A 97 -9.00 0.40 23.93
C LEU A 97 -10.32 1.08 23.54
N ALA A 98 -10.30 1.98 22.56
CA ALA A 98 -11.51 2.54 21.96
C ALA A 98 -12.37 1.43 21.31
N GLU A 99 -11.81 0.61 20.42
CA GLU A 99 -12.51 -0.52 19.78
C GLU A 99 -13.21 -1.44 20.79
N ILE A 100 -12.52 -1.75 21.90
CA ILE A 100 -13.03 -2.66 22.93
C ILE A 100 -14.13 -2.03 23.77
N VAL A 101 -13.97 -0.74 24.13
CA VAL A 101 -14.98 0.00 24.89
C VAL A 101 -16.22 0.16 24.03
N ASP A 102 -16.09 0.80 22.86
CA ASP A 102 -17.20 1.09 21.94
C ASP A 102 -17.92 -0.21 21.53
N GLY A 103 -17.16 -1.27 21.22
CA GLY A 103 -17.66 -2.60 20.89
C GLY A 103 -18.18 -3.46 22.06
N GLU A 104 -18.39 -2.92 23.27
CA GLU A 104 -19.35 -3.49 24.24
C GLU A 104 -20.58 -2.59 24.47
N LEU A 105 -20.54 -1.34 23.99
CA LEU A 105 -21.70 -0.45 24.02
C LEU A 105 -22.66 -0.77 22.87
N GLU A 106 -22.12 -1.28 21.76
CA GLU A 106 -22.85 -1.67 20.55
C GLU A 106 -23.50 -3.07 20.64
N ASP A 107 -23.40 -3.76 21.77
CA ASP A 107 -24.08 -5.06 21.98
C ASP A 107 -25.62 -4.90 21.95
N ASP A 108 -26.27 -5.50 20.96
CA ASP A 108 -27.74 -5.55 20.85
C ASP A 108 -28.40 -6.20 22.09
N ASN A 109 -29.39 -5.51 22.67
CA ASN A 109 -30.22 -6.03 23.76
C ASN A 109 -31.54 -6.61 23.20
N PRO A 110 -31.77 -7.93 23.30
CA PRO A 110 -32.91 -8.58 22.64
C PRO A 110 -34.24 -8.38 23.39
N ASP A 111 -34.19 -8.07 24.69
CA ASP A 111 -35.39 -7.95 25.54
C ASP A 111 -36.11 -6.60 25.37
N ASN A 112 -35.45 -5.60 24.75
CA ASN A 112 -36.09 -4.31 24.46
C ASN A 112 -35.41 -3.58 23.27
N PRO A 113 -35.81 -3.86 22.02
CA PRO A 113 -35.21 -3.25 20.83
C PRO A 113 -35.53 -1.76 20.65
N ASP A 114 -36.49 -1.19 21.39
CA ASP A 114 -36.76 0.26 21.40
C ASP A 114 -35.79 1.02 22.32
N ILE A 115 -34.99 0.32 23.14
CA ILE A 115 -33.87 0.91 23.88
C ILE A 115 -32.64 0.92 22.97
N THR A 116 -32.38 2.07 22.34
CA THR A 116 -31.05 2.41 21.81
C THR A 116 -29.98 2.09 22.87
N SER A 117 -28.97 1.32 22.49
CA SER A 117 -28.13 0.56 23.43
C SER A 117 -27.71 1.36 24.66
N HIS A 118 -28.07 0.87 25.85
CA HIS A 118 -27.77 1.56 27.11
C HIS A 118 -26.37 1.20 27.63
N GLY A 119 -25.37 1.91 27.09
CA GLY A 119 -24.47 2.67 27.96
C GLY A 119 -22.97 2.37 27.85
N SER A 120 -22.21 3.40 27.43
CA SER A 120 -21.22 4.07 28.31
C SER A 120 -20.14 4.84 27.53
N LEU A 121 -19.87 6.09 27.90
CA LEU A 121 -18.88 7.03 27.32
C LEU A 121 -19.34 7.87 26.10
N THR A 122 -20.35 7.46 25.33
CA THR A 122 -20.96 8.25 24.24
C THR A 122 -22.32 8.89 24.59
N GLN A 123 -22.79 8.72 25.82
CA GLN A 123 -24.09 9.22 26.32
C GLN A 123 -23.90 10.34 27.35
N ASP A 124 -24.90 11.19 27.58
CA ASP A 124 -24.78 12.30 28.55
C ASP A 124 -24.46 11.81 29.97
N PHE A 125 -23.46 12.43 30.61
CA PHE A 125 -23.00 12.04 31.95
C PHE A 125 -23.63 12.89 33.07
N PRO A 126 -24.07 12.27 34.19
CA PRO A 126 -23.97 10.84 34.52
C PRO A 126 -25.26 10.07 34.22
N PHE A 127 -25.13 8.82 33.73
CA PHE A 127 -26.23 7.86 33.62
C PHE A 127 -26.18 6.82 34.77
N PRO A 128 -27.26 6.04 35.01
CA PRO A 128 -27.29 5.04 36.08
C PRO A 128 -26.21 3.96 35.89
N GLY A 129 -25.30 3.83 36.86
CA GLY A 129 -24.17 2.89 36.78
C GLY A 129 -22.95 3.40 36.03
N ALA A 130 -22.94 4.67 35.60
CA ALA A 130 -21.78 5.30 34.99
C ALA A 130 -20.54 5.29 35.92
N PRO A 131 -19.32 5.21 35.36
CA PRO A 131 -18.09 5.44 36.12
C PRO A 131 -18.09 6.80 36.85
N PRO A 132 -17.45 6.91 38.03
CA PRO A 132 -17.29 8.19 38.72
C PRO A 132 -16.63 9.24 37.81
N THR A 133 -17.22 10.44 37.82
CA THR A 133 -16.66 11.63 37.17
C THR A 133 -16.16 12.59 38.24
N THR A 134 -15.09 13.33 37.94
CA THR A 134 -14.58 14.36 38.85
C THR A 134 -15.67 15.44 39.11
N PRO A 135 -15.81 15.98 40.34
CA PRO A 135 -16.90 16.91 40.68
C PRO A 135 -16.82 18.30 40.00
N THR A 136 -15.87 18.54 39.10
CA THR A 136 -15.55 19.88 38.59
C THR A 136 -15.50 19.93 37.08
N PHE A 137 -16.34 20.78 36.48
CA PHE A 137 -16.38 21.11 35.05
C PHE A 137 -15.19 21.98 34.57
N ASN A 138 -14.05 21.95 35.27
CA ASN A 138 -12.91 22.83 35.03
C ASN A 138 -11.70 22.02 34.54
N PHE A 139 -11.23 22.36 33.34
CA PHE A 139 -10.09 21.73 32.68
C PHE A 139 -8.82 21.71 33.54
N ASN A 140 -8.57 22.75 34.37
CA ASN A 140 -7.38 22.92 35.21
C ASN A 140 -7.24 21.92 36.39
N LYS A 141 -7.90 20.77 36.30
CA LYS A 141 -7.84 19.65 37.27
C LYS A 141 -7.78 18.28 36.58
N ALA A 142 -7.69 18.20 35.25
CA ALA A 142 -7.55 16.95 34.50
C ALA A 142 -6.08 16.48 34.47
N ARG A 143 -5.47 16.40 35.67
CA ARG A 143 -4.09 15.98 35.93
C ARG A 143 -4.11 14.74 36.83
N GLN A 144 -4.29 13.58 36.21
CA GLN A 144 -4.54 12.33 36.94
C GLN A 144 -3.54 11.20 36.61
N SER A 145 -2.68 11.38 35.60
CA SER A 145 -1.65 10.42 35.19
C SER A 145 -0.25 10.83 35.68
N PRO A 146 0.33 10.18 36.70
CA PRO A 146 1.68 10.49 37.16
C PRO A 146 2.76 10.10 36.13
N ALA A 147 2.50 9.14 35.23
CA ALA A 147 3.43 8.84 34.13
C ALA A 147 3.52 9.99 33.13
N LEU A 148 2.42 10.70 32.85
CA LEU A 148 2.45 11.92 32.04
C LEU A 148 3.14 13.10 32.75
N GLU A 149 3.10 13.18 34.09
CA GLU A 149 3.90 14.17 34.84
C GLU A 149 5.41 13.87 34.74
N MET A 150 5.79 12.60 34.80
CA MET A 150 7.16 12.15 34.56
C MET A 150 7.62 12.42 33.13
N LEU A 151 6.77 12.15 32.13
CA LEU A 151 7.05 12.44 30.72
C LEU A 151 7.20 13.95 30.47
N SER A 152 6.30 14.77 31.02
CA SER A 152 6.36 16.24 30.99
C SER A 152 7.69 16.77 31.58
N SER A 153 8.08 16.24 32.73
CA SER A 153 9.35 16.60 33.39
C SER A 153 10.57 16.21 32.56
N SER A 154 10.54 15.00 31.98
CA SER A 154 11.60 14.46 31.13
C SER A 154 11.79 15.32 29.86
N ILE A 155 10.69 15.63 29.17
CA ILE A 155 10.68 16.51 27.99
C ILE A 155 11.19 17.90 28.37
N SER A 156 10.71 18.49 29.47
CA SER A 156 11.16 19.82 29.93
C SER A 156 12.66 19.89 30.21
N SER A 157 13.26 18.82 30.75
CA SER A 157 14.69 18.77 31.04
C SER A 157 15.58 18.65 29.80
N VAL A 158 15.14 17.89 28.79
CA VAL A 158 15.94 17.55 27.60
C VAL A 158 15.66 18.48 26.43
N PHE A 159 14.39 18.82 26.17
CA PHE A 159 13.95 19.53 24.95
C PHE A 159 14.68 20.86 24.68
N PRO A 160 14.97 21.75 25.66
CA PRO A 160 15.70 22.98 25.38
C PRO A 160 17.08 22.74 24.74
N ASN A 161 17.76 21.66 25.16
CA ASN A 161 19.13 21.32 24.78
C ASN A 161 19.23 20.44 23.53
N LEU A 162 18.11 19.93 23.02
CA LEU A 162 18.08 19.11 21.80
C LEU A 162 18.50 19.89 20.55
N THR A 163 19.13 19.18 19.60
CA THR A 163 19.37 19.67 18.24
C THR A 163 18.05 19.95 17.51
N SER A 164 18.07 20.81 16.49
CA SER A 164 16.87 21.15 15.72
C SER A 164 16.17 19.91 15.15
N HIS A 165 16.94 18.94 14.62
CA HIS A 165 16.40 17.67 14.12
C HIS A 165 15.72 16.84 15.21
N ALA A 166 16.35 16.70 16.38
CA ALA A 166 15.77 15.98 17.50
C ALA A 166 14.51 16.69 18.06
N LYS A 167 14.49 18.03 18.09
CA LYS A 167 13.30 18.83 18.43
C LYS A 167 12.13 18.55 17.48
N TYR A 168 12.37 18.56 16.17
CA TYR A 168 11.33 18.20 15.18
C TYR A 168 10.86 16.75 15.33
N SER A 169 11.77 15.81 15.61
CA SER A 169 11.42 14.40 15.82
C SER A 169 10.52 14.21 17.05
N LEU A 170 10.89 14.79 18.20
CA LEU A 170 10.07 14.68 19.42
C LEU A 170 8.74 15.41 19.26
N LYS A 171 8.73 16.58 18.61
CA LYS A 171 7.49 17.29 18.24
C LYS A 171 6.58 16.45 17.35
N LYS A 172 7.13 15.70 16.37
CA LYS A 172 6.36 14.76 15.55
C LYS A 172 5.75 13.64 16.40
N VAL A 173 6.55 13.02 17.29
CA VAL A 173 6.09 11.96 18.20
C VAL A 173 4.93 12.43 19.08
N ILE A 174 5.09 13.55 19.78
CA ILE A 174 4.04 14.11 20.65
C ILE A 174 2.78 14.49 19.85
N ARG A 175 2.93 15.07 18.64
CA ARG A 175 1.79 15.37 17.76
C ARG A 175 1.04 14.09 17.37
N ASN A 176 1.75 13.01 17.08
CA ASN A 176 1.15 11.74 16.67
C ASN A 176 0.39 11.08 17.84
N ILE A 177 1.02 10.95 19.02
CA ILE A 177 0.39 10.37 20.23
C ILE A 177 -0.88 11.15 20.61
N SER A 178 -0.76 12.47 20.72
CA SER A 178 -1.90 13.30 21.09
C SER A 178 -2.96 13.44 19.99
N GLY A 179 -2.60 13.18 18.72
CA GLY A 179 -3.56 13.02 17.63
C GLY A 179 -4.34 11.71 17.74
N ALA A 180 -3.66 10.59 18.01
CA ALA A 180 -4.30 9.29 18.24
C ALA A 180 -5.24 9.35 19.44
N PHE A 181 -4.85 9.98 20.55
CA PHE A 181 -5.74 10.23 21.69
C PHE A 181 -7.04 10.94 21.28
N GLN A 182 -6.96 11.97 20.42
CA GLN A 182 -8.15 12.67 19.92
C GLN A 182 -9.00 11.80 18.99
N THR A 183 -8.39 10.95 18.16
CA THR A 183 -9.12 10.03 17.27
C THR A 183 -9.77 8.89 18.06
N SER A 184 -9.14 8.39 19.12
CA SER A 184 -9.64 7.26 19.93
C SER A 184 -10.71 7.68 20.95
N PHE A 185 -10.62 8.88 21.52
CA PHE A 185 -11.46 9.27 22.67
C PHE A 185 -12.17 10.62 22.50
N GLY A 186 -12.02 11.29 21.35
CA GLY A 186 -12.57 12.63 21.12
C GLY A 186 -14.10 12.68 21.09
N ASP A 187 -14.72 11.64 20.52
CA ASP A 187 -16.17 11.53 20.32
C ASP A 187 -16.91 11.04 21.59
N TRP A 188 -16.17 10.70 22.66
CA TRP A 188 -16.76 10.44 23.97
C TRP A 188 -17.31 11.73 24.59
N THR A 189 -18.51 11.66 25.18
CA THR A 189 -19.19 12.78 25.86
C THR A 189 -18.52 13.16 27.20
N VAL A 190 -17.70 12.25 27.75
CA VAL A 190 -16.84 12.47 28.92
C VAL A 190 -15.37 12.42 28.51
N GLY A 191 -14.56 13.32 29.05
CA GLY A 191 -13.11 13.27 28.88
C GLY A 191 -12.46 12.19 29.74
N VAL A 192 -11.30 11.68 29.30
CA VAL A 192 -10.54 10.62 29.96
C VAL A 192 -9.97 11.09 31.31
N GLY A 193 -9.61 12.37 31.43
CA GLY A 193 -9.06 12.98 32.64
C GLY A 193 -7.55 13.20 32.64
N ILE A 194 -6.92 13.19 31.45
CA ILE A 194 -5.47 13.37 31.20
C ILE A 194 -5.17 14.43 30.12
N GLU A 195 -6.20 15.06 29.55
CA GLU A 195 -6.14 15.98 28.41
C GLU A 195 -5.33 17.26 28.69
N GLU A 196 -5.34 17.72 29.94
CA GLU A 196 -4.55 18.87 30.38
C GLU A 196 -3.06 18.57 30.27
N GLN A 197 -2.64 17.38 30.74
CA GLN A 197 -1.25 16.95 30.72
C GLN A 197 -0.74 16.72 29.30
N LEU A 198 -1.57 16.13 28.43
CA LEU A 198 -1.26 16.02 27.00
C LEU A 198 -1.16 17.41 26.33
N SER A 199 -1.98 18.38 26.74
CA SER A 199 -1.93 19.76 26.24
C SER A 199 -0.68 20.52 26.72
N GLU A 200 -0.24 20.28 27.95
CA GLU A 200 1.01 20.80 28.51
C GLU A 200 2.21 20.26 27.72
N ILE A 201 2.32 18.94 27.56
CA ILE A 201 3.40 18.28 26.82
C ILE A 201 3.45 18.77 25.36
N ARG A 202 2.30 18.95 24.72
CA ARG A 202 2.20 19.59 23.39
C ARG A 202 2.78 21.00 23.39
N THR A 203 2.43 21.81 24.39
CA THR A 203 2.90 23.20 24.51
C THR A 203 4.41 23.26 24.72
N GLN A 204 4.99 22.37 25.52
CA GLN A 204 6.45 22.25 25.74
C GLN A 204 7.23 22.01 24.45
N VAL A 205 6.71 21.20 23.54
CA VAL A 205 7.33 20.94 22.22
C VAL A 205 6.90 21.95 21.13
N GLY A 206 6.20 23.02 21.50
CA GLY A 206 5.76 24.08 20.58
C GLY A 206 4.63 23.66 19.63
N LEU A 207 3.71 22.81 20.08
CA LEU A 207 2.42 22.54 19.43
C LEU A 207 1.31 23.32 20.17
N SER A 208 0.24 23.67 19.48
CA SER A 208 -0.97 24.19 20.12
C SER A 208 -1.57 23.15 21.09
N PRO A 209 -2.15 23.56 22.24
CA PRO A 209 -2.84 22.65 23.16
C PRO A 209 -4.02 21.91 22.47
N LEU A 210 -4.57 20.89 23.14
CA LEU A 210 -5.79 20.23 22.63
C LEU A 210 -6.98 21.19 22.70
N LYS A 211 -7.95 21.02 21.79
CA LYS A 211 -9.23 21.73 21.89
C LYS A 211 -9.98 21.20 23.12
N SER A 212 -10.48 22.10 23.94
CA SER A 212 -11.24 21.78 25.16
C SER A 212 -12.65 22.35 25.05
N GLU A 213 -13.65 21.54 25.35
CA GLU A 213 -15.05 21.94 25.38
C GLU A 213 -15.40 22.45 26.78
N PHE A 214 -15.81 23.71 26.87
CA PHE A 214 -16.16 24.32 28.14
C PHE A 214 -17.40 23.63 28.75
N GLY A 215 -17.27 23.12 29.97
CA GLY A 215 -18.35 22.41 30.65
C GLY A 215 -18.32 20.87 30.52
N LYS A 216 -17.37 20.29 29.76
CA LYS A 216 -17.21 18.83 29.67
C LYS A 216 -16.81 18.23 31.03
N ARG A 217 -17.38 17.07 31.38
CA ARG A 217 -16.97 16.28 32.55
C ARG A 217 -15.76 15.43 32.21
N PHE A 218 -14.96 15.08 33.22
CA PHE A 218 -13.86 14.13 33.10
C PHE A 218 -14.06 12.94 34.03
N LEU A 219 -13.72 11.74 33.57
CA LEU A 219 -13.64 10.54 34.41
C LEU A 219 -12.72 10.77 35.62
N ALA A 220 -13.06 10.15 36.74
CA ALA A 220 -12.19 10.08 37.92
C ALA A 220 -11.07 9.05 37.69
N TYR A 221 -10.24 9.31 36.66
CA TYR A 221 -9.14 8.46 36.20
C TYR A 221 -8.24 7.98 37.36
N LYS A 222 -7.99 8.82 38.36
CA LYS A 222 -7.19 8.45 39.54
C LYS A 222 -7.87 7.39 40.42
N GLU A 223 -9.20 7.37 40.49
CA GLU A 223 -9.98 6.40 41.27
C GLU A 223 -10.18 5.09 40.49
N LEU A 224 -10.45 5.21 39.19
CA LEU A 224 -10.71 4.12 38.24
C LEU A 224 -9.44 3.35 37.85
N VAL A 225 -8.43 4.05 37.32
CA VAL A 225 -7.18 3.43 36.82
C VAL A 225 -6.17 3.26 37.96
N ARG A 226 -6.21 4.09 39.00
CA ARG A 226 -5.22 4.10 40.10
C ARG A 226 -3.76 4.08 39.59
N PRO A 227 -3.39 4.97 38.64
CA PRO A 227 -2.16 4.86 37.87
C PRO A 227 -0.87 5.01 38.71
N ASN A 228 -0.97 5.53 39.94
CA ASN A 228 0.12 5.50 40.92
C ASN A 228 0.71 4.09 41.11
N VAL A 229 -0.11 3.04 41.05
CA VAL A 229 0.36 1.64 41.17
C VAL A 229 1.45 1.32 40.13
N ILE A 230 1.34 1.84 38.91
CA ILE A 230 2.36 1.67 37.86
C ILE A 230 3.65 2.41 38.23
N MET A 231 3.56 3.64 38.73
CA MET A 231 4.74 4.40 39.16
C MET A 231 5.43 3.74 40.36
N ASP A 232 4.67 3.41 41.41
CA ASP A 232 5.18 2.75 42.63
C ASP A 232 5.85 1.40 42.29
N THR A 233 5.37 0.72 41.25
CA THR A 233 5.96 -0.55 40.78
C THR A 233 7.35 -0.39 40.15
N PHE A 234 7.67 0.74 39.51
CA PHE A 234 8.94 0.89 38.75
C PHE A 234 9.83 2.03 39.21
N THR A 235 9.31 3.21 39.54
CA THR A 235 10.15 4.40 39.80
C THR A 235 10.83 4.42 41.17
N GLY A 236 10.42 3.55 42.10
CA GLY A 236 11.06 3.37 43.41
C GLY A 236 12.20 2.34 43.45
N LYS A 237 12.47 1.64 42.33
CA LYS A 237 13.44 0.52 42.27
C LYS A 237 14.79 0.97 41.68
N VAL A 238 15.88 0.44 42.23
CA VAL A 238 17.22 0.54 41.63
C VAL A 238 17.43 -0.69 40.74
N TYR A 239 17.70 -0.46 39.46
CA TYR A 239 17.94 -1.51 38.48
C TYR A 239 19.45 -1.73 38.28
N GLU A 240 19.95 -2.92 38.61
CA GLU A 240 21.37 -3.27 38.43
C GLU A 240 21.74 -3.52 36.96
N HIS A 241 20.74 -3.80 36.10
CA HIS A 241 20.93 -4.03 34.67
C HIS A 241 20.12 -3.05 33.82
N ASN A 242 20.79 -2.46 32.83
CA ASN A 242 20.25 -1.35 32.02
C ASN A 242 18.98 -1.69 31.19
N GLU A 243 18.72 -2.97 30.91
CA GLU A 243 17.52 -3.40 30.17
C GLU A 243 16.46 -4.05 31.08
N ASP A 244 16.68 -4.15 32.40
CA ASP A 244 15.75 -4.83 33.33
C ASP A 244 14.42 -4.10 33.46
N PHE A 245 14.47 -2.77 33.61
CA PHE A 245 13.27 -1.92 33.58
C PHE A 245 12.45 -2.17 32.31
N PHE A 246 13.06 -2.07 31.12
CA PHE A 246 12.36 -2.24 29.84
C PHE A 246 11.83 -3.66 29.66
N PHE A 247 12.61 -4.68 30.01
CA PHE A 247 12.20 -6.07 29.93
C PHE A 247 10.98 -6.37 30.82
N ARG A 248 10.99 -5.89 32.08
CA ARG A 248 9.85 -6.02 33.01
C ARG A 248 8.63 -5.25 32.53
N SER A 249 8.79 -4.00 32.06
CA SER A 249 7.66 -3.19 31.61
C SER A 249 6.93 -3.79 30.41
N VAL A 250 7.63 -4.37 29.43
CA VAL A 250 6.98 -5.07 28.29
C VAL A 250 6.30 -6.37 28.73
N HIS A 251 6.87 -7.12 29.68
CA HIS A 251 6.20 -8.31 30.21
C HIS A 251 4.93 -7.95 31.00
N LEU A 252 4.97 -6.90 31.82
CA LEU A 252 3.78 -6.43 32.52
C LEU A 252 2.72 -5.85 31.56
N GLY A 253 3.13 -5.10 30.54
CA GLY A 253 2.22 -4.64 29.47
C GLY A 253 1.59 -5.81 28.70
N THR A 254 2.34 -6.90 28.52
CA THR A 254 1.82 -8.17 27.98
C THR A 254 0.75 -8.77 28.91
N GLU A 255 0.95 -8.78 30.23
CA GLU A 255 -0.09 -9.24 31.17
C GLU A 255 -1.35 -8.35 31.15
N CYS A 256 -1.19 -7.02 31.08
CA CYS A 256 -2.31 -6.08 30.98
C CYS A 256 -3.22 -6.43 29.80
N TRP A 257 -2.64 -6.60 28.61
CA TRP A 257 -3.42 -6.88 27.41
C TRP A 257 -3.80 -8.36 27.23
N ALA A 258 -3.06 -9.30 27.83
CA ALA A 258 -3.49 -10.69 27.92
C ALA A 258 -4.71 -10.85 28.85
N PHE A 259 -4.76 -10.09 29.96
CA PHE A 259 -5.96 -10.00 30.80
C PHE A 259 -7.14 -9.44 30.01
N VAL A 260 -6.98 -8.31 29.29
CA VAL A 260 -8.06 -7.76 28.45
C VAL A 260 -8.53 -8.77 27.40
N ALA A 261 -7.62 -9.47 26.70
CA ALA A 261 -7.97 -10.51 25.75
C ALA A 261 -8.78 -11.65 26.38
N LEU A 262 -8.39 -12.12 27.58
CA LEU A 262 -9.15 -13.14 28.31
C LEU A 262 -10.55 -12.64 28.72
N GLN A 263 -10.68 -11.38 29.16
CA GLN A 263 -11.98 -10.78 29.47
C GLN A 263 -12.88 -10.66 28.23
N ARG A 264 -12.33 -10.37 27.04
CA ARG A 264 -13.10 -10.41 25.78
C ARG A 264 -13.61 -11.80 25.43
N LEU A 265 -12.78 -12.83 25.63
CA LEU A 265 -13.21 -14.21 25.42
C LEU A 265 -14.24 -14.66 26.46
N ASP A 266 -14.20 -14.11 27.68
CA ASP A 266 -15.25 -14.30 28.70
C ASP A 266 -16.56 -13.59 28.33
N SER A 267 -16.51 -12.33 27.85
CA SER A 267 -17.68 -11.65 27.28
C SER A 267 -18.30 -12.47 26.13
N ALA A 268 -17.50 -13.05 25.24
CA ALA A 268 -17.98 -13.95 24.21
C ALA A 268 -18.70 -15.20 24.78
N LYS A 269 -18.15 -15.81 25.84
CA LYS A 269 -18.77 -16.96 26.52
C LYS A 269 -20.09 -16.57 27.21
N ARG A 270 -20.17 -15.40 27.85
CA ARG A 270 -21.41 -14.86 28.44
C ARG A 270 -22.48 -14.57 27.39
N GLN A 271 -22.12 -13.93 26.27
CA GLN A 271 -23.06 -13.70 25.15
C GLN A 271 -23.71 -15.00 24.66
N LEU A 272 -22.98 -16.12 24.64
CA LEU A 272 -23.54 -17.43 24.31
C LEU A 272 -24.37 -18.03 25.46
N ALA A 273 -23.85 -18.04 26.68
CA ALA A 273 -24.47 -18.71 27.82
C ALA A 273 -25.77 -18.03 28.30
N ASP A 274 -25.79 -16.70 28.32
CA ASP A 274 -26.90 -15.91 28.88
C ASP A 274 -27.94 -15.54 27.82
N PHE A 275 -27.51 -15.35 26.55
CA PHE A 275 -28.36 -14.81 25.48
C PHE A 275 -28.38 -15.65 24.18
N SER A 276 -27.51 -16.65 24.01
CA SER A 276 -27.29 -17.34 22.73
C SER A 276 -26.94 -16.40 21.55
N HIS A 277 -26.28 -15.27 21.84
CA HIS A 277 -25.97 -14.20 20.89
C HIS A 277 -24.68 -14.47 20.10
N TRP A 278 -24.79 -15.29 19.06
CA TRP A 278 -23.66 -15.69 18.20
C TRP A 278 -22.97 -14.52 17.48
N HIS A 279 -23.70 -13.47 17.10
CA HIS A 279 -23.12 -12.28 16.45
C HIS A 279 -22.25 -11.45 17.42
N ASN A 280 -22.78 -11.09 18.60
CA ASN A 280 -22.03 -10.33 19.61
C ASN A 280 -20.82 -11.15 20.11
N ALA A 281 -21.00 -12.45 20.34
CA ALA A 281 -19.91 -13.35 20.69
C ALA A 281 -18.81 -13.41 19.60
N ALA A 282 -19.19 -13.40 18.32
CA ALA A 282 -18.23 -13.33 17.21
C ALA A 282 -17.46 -11.99 17.19
N ALA A 283 -18.14 -10.87 17.44
CA ALA A 283 -17.50 -9.55 17.53
C ALA A 283 -16.49 -9.47 18.69
N HIS A 284 -16.84 -9.96 19.88
CA HIS A 284 -15.93 -10.03 21.02
C HIS A 284 -14.68 -10.89 20.73
N ILE A 285 -14.85 -12.03 20.03
CA ILE A 285 -13.75 -12.90 19.59
C ILE A 285 -12.85 -12.20 18.56
N LEU A 286 -13.44 -11.40 17.65
CA LEU A 286 -12.68 -10.64 16.66
C LEU A 286 -11.80 -9.56 17.32
N SER A 287 -12.34 -8.77 18.25
CA SER A 287 -11.52 -7.84 19.04
C SER A 287 -10.43 -8.55 19.84
N ALA A 288 -10.73 -9.73 20.41
CA ALA A 288 -9.71 -10.54 21.06
C ALA A 288 -8.58 -10.94 20.08
N SER A 289 -8.89 -11.25 18.82
CA SER A 289 -7.89 -11.52 17.78
C SER A 289 -6.99 -10.31 17.49
N HIS A 290 -7.57 -9.11 17.42
CA HIS A 290 -6.80 -7.88 17.24
C HIS A 290 -5.80 -7.66 18.40
N ILE A 291 -6.24 -7.91 19.64
CA ILE A 291 -5.35 -7.87 20.82
C ILE A 291 -4.24 -8.92 20.72
N LEU A 292 -4.53 -10.17 20.33
CA LEU A 292 -3.49 -11.21 20.22
C LEU A 292 -2.44 -10.88 19.13
N SER A 293 -2.88 -10.29 18.02
CA SER A 293 -1.99 -9.77 16.98
C SER A 293 -1.10 -8.64 17.49
N TYR A 294 -1.67 -7.73 18.29
CA TYR A 294 -0.95 -6.65 18.98
C TYR A 294 0.01 -7.17 20.04
N LEU A 295 -0.36 -8.14 20.88
CA LEU A 295 0.54 -8.71 21.91
C LEU A 295 1.84 -9.22 21.27
N GLY A 296 1.75 -9.80 20.08
CA GLY A 296 2.91 -10.20 19.30
C GLY A 296 3.79 -9.04 18.83
N ASP A 297 3.20 -7.88 18.49
CA ASP A 297 3.95 -6.67 18.15
C ASP A 297 4.54 -5.97 19.39
N HIS A 298 3.81 -6.00 20.51
CA HIS A 298 4.26 -5.47 21.80
C HIS A 298 5.52 -6.20 22.30
N ILE A 299 5.51 -7.54 22.30
CA ILE A 299 6.72 -8.30 22.66
C ILE A 299 7.87 -8.09 21.66
N MET A 300 7.59 -7.76 20.39
CA MET A 300 8.64 -7.45 19.41
C MET A 300 9.45 -6.20 19.79
N MET A 301 8.93 -5.32 20.64
CA MET A 301 9.66 -4.13 21.11
C MET A 301 10.97 -4.49 21.82
N LEU A 302 11.04 -5.67 22.45
CA LEU A 302 12.24 -6.20 23.10
C LEU A 302 13.39 -6.50 22.12
N THR A 303 13.14 -6.53 20.80
CA THR A 303 14.22 -6.55 19.79
C THR A 303 15.08 -5.30 19.80
N SER A 304 14.61 -4.19 20.39
CA SER A 304 15.37 -2.94 20.54
C SER A 304 16.33 -2.91 21.74
N MET A 305 16.30 -3.93 22.62
CA MET A 305 17.24 -4.05 23.75
C MET A 305 18.70 -4.07 23.29
N ILE A 306 19.61 -3.46 24.04
CA ILE A 306 21.04 -3.61 23.77
C ILE A 306 21.45 -5.02 24.16
N LEU A 307 21.75 -5.87 23.16
CA LEU A 307 22.05 -7.29 23.33
C LEU A 307 23.07 -7.57 24.44
N ARG A 308 24.17 -6.81 24.48
CA ARG A 308 25.22 -6.93 25.51
C ARG A 308 24.68 -6.73 26.93
N ASP A 309 23.75 -5.80 27.11
CA ASP A 309 23.20 -5.43 28.42
C ASP A 309 22.10 -6.43 28.81
N TYR A 310 21.27 -6.87 27.86
CA TYR A 310 20.30 -7.94 28.06
C TYR A 310 20.96 -9.29 28.39
N LEU A 311 22.09 -9.65 27.76
CA LEU A 311 22.77 -10.92 28.05
C LEU A 311 23.33 -11.00 29.48
N LYS A 312 23.57 -9.86 30.15
CA LYS A 312 23.88 -9.84 31.59
C LYS A 312 22.64 -10.17 32.41
N LEU A 313 21.55 -9.43 32.19
CA LEU A 313 20.25 -9.66 32.83
C LEU A 313 19.79 -11.11 32.68
N LYS A 314 19.91 -11.67 31.47
CA LYS A 314 19.47 -13.03 31.13
C LYS A 314 20.01 -14.12 32.08
N VAL A 315 21.23 -13.93 32.61
CA VAL A 315 21.85 -14.88 33.55
C VAL A 315 21.19 -14.79 34.92
N GLU A 316 20.97 -13.59 35.44
CA GLU A 316 20.33 -13.39 36.76
C GLU A 316 18.83 -13.78 36.77
N ILE A 317 18.15 -13.70 35.61
CA ILE A 317 16.75 -14.14 35.47
C ILE A 317 16.62 -15.60 34.96
N GLU A 318 17.69 -16.40 34.99
CA GLU A 318 17.61 -17.82 34.64
C GLU A 318 16.64 -18.55 35.59
N GLY A 319 15.75 -19.37 35.03
CA GLY A 319 14.66 -20.01 35.77
C GLY A 319 13.31 -19.26 35.75
N THR A 320 13.24 -18.03 35.21
CA THR A 320 11.96 -17.33 34.97
C THR A 320 11.95 -16.47 33.70
N SER A 321 10.76 -16.15 33.17
CA SER A 321 10.48 -15.27 32.02
C SER A 321 8.95 -15.28 31.77
N GLY A 322 8.47 -14.78 30.61
CA GLY A 322 7.09 -14.96 30.16
C GLY A 322 6.55 -16.41 30.14
N GLU A 323 7.38 -17.46 30.29
CA GLU A 323 6.88 -18.80 30.61
C GLU A 323 6.17 -18.88 31.98
N GLY A 324 6.43 -17.96 32.92
CA GLY A 324 5.69 -17.88 34.17
C GLY A 324 4.25 -17.37 34.02
N SER A 325 3.94 -16.67 32.93
CA SER A 325 2.64 -16.02 32.71
C SER A 325 1.46 -16.99 32.78
N SER A 326 0.60 -16.76 33.77
CA SER A 326 -0.68 -17.45 33.93
C SER A 326 -1.65 -17.10 32.79
N ALA A 327 -1.76 -15.81 32.46
CA ALA A 327 -2.69 -15.32 31.44
C ALA A 327 -2.33 -15.86 30.04
N VAL A 328 -1.06 -15.75 29.62
CA VAL A 328 -0.61 -16.20 28.30
C VAL A 328 -0.76 -17.72 28.14
N LYS A 329 -0.53 -18.51 29.20
CA LYS A 329 -0.78 -19.97 29.19
C LYS A 329 -2.25 -20.30 28.95
N MET A 330 -3.16 -19.55 29.58
CA MET A 330 -4.61 -19.79 29.48
C MET A 330 -5.14 -19.54 28.06
N LEU A 331 -4.58 -18.58 27.30
CA LEU A 331 -5.06 -18.20 25.97
C LEU A 331 -5.35 -19.40 25.05
N ARG A 332 -4.43 -20.38 24.96
CA ARG A 332 -4.61 -21.52 24.03
C ARG A 332 -5.73 -22.48 24.44
N SER A 333 -5.96 -22.69 25.74
CA SER A 333 -7.11 -23.45 26.24
C SER A 333 -8.40 -22.65 26.08
N THR A 334 -8.42 -21.39 26.51
CA THR A 334 -9.62 -20.54 26.47
C THR A 334 -10.15 -20.37 25.06
N VAL A 335 -9.28 -20.22 24.05
CA VAL A 335 -9.68 -20.16 22.64
C VAL A 335 -10.19 -21.51 22.12
N LYS A 336 -9.60 -22.64 22.54
CA LYS A 336 -10.12 -23.98 22.18
C LYS A 336 -11.53 -24.22 22.71
N ASP A 337 -11.80 -23.80 23.95
CA ASP A 337 -13.10 -24.02 24.60
C ASP A 337 -14.29 -23.38 23.86
N LEU A 338 -14.03 -22.37 23.00
CA LEU A 338 -15.04 -21.70 22.18
C LEU A 338 -15.67 -22.62 21.12
N TYR A 339 -14.97 -23.67 20.70
CA TYR A 339 -15.39 -24.55 19.62
C TYR A 339 -16.49 -25.55 20.04
N ASN A 340 -16.47 -26.02 21.28
CA ASN A 340 -17.42 -27.01 21.80
C ASN A 340 -18.89 -26.53 21.79
N PRO A 341 -19.26 -25.35 22.34
CA PRO A 341 -20.65 -24.89 22.28
C PRO A 341 -21.10 -24.66 20.83
N PHE A 342 -20.20 -24.17 19.97
CA PHE A 342 -20.47 -23.96 18.55
C PHE A 342 -20.86 -25.25 17.80
N ILE A 343 -20.09 -26.34 17.98
CA ILE A 343 -20.42 -27.64 17.38
C ILE A 343 -21.68 -28.26 18.02
N ALA A 344 -21.87 -28.13 19.33
CA ALA A 344 -23.07 -28.62 20.01
C ALA A 344 -24.35 -27.99 19.41
N THR A 345 -24.39 -26.67 19.29
CA THR A 345 -25.54 -25.94 18.73
C THR A 345 -25.75 -26.25 17.24
N LEU A 346 -24.69 -26.47 16.46
CA LEU A 346 -24.83 -26.93 15.06
C LEU A 346 -25.45 -28.33 14.96
N SER A 347 -25.15 -29.23 15.90
CA SER A 347 -25.76 -30.57 15.98
C SER A 347 -27.26 -30.47 16.28
N GLU A 348 -27.64 -29.67 17.29
CA GLU A 348 -29.04 -29.46 17.69
C GLU A 348 -29.90 -28.92 16.55
N HIS A 349 -29.42 -27.89 15.84
CA HIS A 349 -30.14 -27.30 14.70
C HIS A 349 -30.34 -28.28 13.54
N ASN A 350 -29.51 -29.32 13.44
CA ASN A 350 -29.61 -30.38 12.44
C ASN A 350 -30.32 -31.64 12.99
N GLY A 351 -30.98 -31.56 14.15
CA GLY A 351 -31.78 -32.64 14.73
C GLY A 351 -30.97 -33.68 15.54
N GLY A 352 -29.70 -33.40 15.83
CA GLY A 352 -28.86 -34.21 16.70
C GLY A 352 -29.15 -33.99 18.20
N LYS A 353 -28.56 -34.83 19.05
CA LYS A 353 -28.59 -34.62 20.51
C LYS A 353 -27.53 -33.58 20.92
N ALA A 354 -27.84 -32.82 21.97
CA ALA A 354 -27.03 -31.73 22.55
C ALA A 354 -25.61 -32.11 23.06
N ALA A 355 -25.24 -33.40 23.07
CA ALA A 355 -24.01 -33.87 23.71
C ALA A 355 -22.81 -33.83 22.74
N CYS A 356 -21.99 -32.77 22.85
CA CYS A 356 -20.81 -32.56 22.02
C CYS A 356 -19.73 -33.67 22.11
N THR A 357 -19.74 -34.48 23.17
CA THR A 357 -18.71 -35.49 23.48
C THR A 357 -18.80 -36.80 22.68
N GLU A 358 -19.78 -36.95 21.79
CA GLU A 358 -20.02 -38.19 21.04
C GLU A 358 -19.97 -38.03 19.50
N LEU A 359 -19.70 -36.83 18.96
CA LEU A 359 -19.63 -36.59 17.52
C LEU A 359 -18.25 -36.93 16.94
N SER A 360 -18.21 -37.78 15.91
CA SER A 360 -16.96 -38.07 15.19
C SER A 360 -16.46 -36.84 14.42
N ASP A 361 -15.18 -36.82 14.04
CA ASP A 361 -14.63 -35.75 13.19
C ASP A 361 -15.36 -35.67 11.84
N GLU A 362 -15.82 -36.80 11.30
CA GLU A 362 -16.63 -36.88 10.07
C GLU A 362 -18.01 -36.22 10.25
N ASP A 363 -18.70 -36.48 11.38
CA ASP A 363 -19.97 -35.84 11.70
C ASP A 363 -19.81 -34.32 11.87
N GLN A 364 -18.77 -33.89 12.58
CA GLN A 364 -18.45 -32.48 12.75
C GLN A 364 -18.17 -31.80 11.40
N GLN A 365 -17.38 -32.43 10.54
CA GLN A 365 -17.11 -31.93 9.19
C GLN A 365 -18.40 -31.82 8.36
N ALA A 366 -19.33 -32.77 8.47
CA ALA A 366 -20.63 -32.71 7.79
C ALA A 366 -21.50 -31.54 8.28
N LEU A 367 -21.54 -31.28 9.60
CA LEU A 367 -22.24 -30.13 10.20
C LEU A 367 -21.65 -28.80 9.72
N LEU A 368 -20.32 -28.66 9.77
CA LEU A 368 -19.61 -27.46 9.32
C LEU A 368 -19.81 -27.21 7.82
N LEU A 369 -19.74 -28.26 7.00
CA LEU A 369 -19.92 -28.14 5.56
C LEU A 369 -21.33 -27.69 5.19
N ASN A 370 -22.36 -28.10 5.94
CA ASN A 370 -23.73 -27.63 5.76
C ASN A 370 -23.84 -26.12 6.07
N LEU A 371 -23.27 -25.67 7.20
CA LEU A 371 -23.20 -24.24 7.58
C LEU A 371 -22.49 -23.40 6.49
N TYR A 372 -21.31 -23.83 6.07
CA TYR A 372 -20.50 -23.12 5.08
C TYR A 372 -21.10 -23.11 3.67
N SER A 373 -21.88 -24.13 3.30
CA SER A 373 -22.58 -24.18 2.01
C SER A 373 -23.82 -23.27 1.97
N LYS A 374 -24.37 -22.91 3.13
CA LYS A 374 -25.68 -22.23 3.28
C LYS A 374 -25.63 -21.19 4.41
N PRO A 375 -24.72 -20.20 4.36
CA PRO A 375 -24.51 -19.23 5.44
C PRO A 375 -25.77 -18.39 5.73
N GLU A 376 -26.65 -18.22 4.76
CA GLU A 376 -27.93 -17.51 4.89
C GLU A 376 -28.92 -18.18 5.87
N LYS A 377 -28.76 -19.48 6.15
CA LYS A 377 -29.62 -20.19 7.10
C LYS A 377 -29.29 -19.89 8.55
N GLN A 378 -28.03 -19.59 8.84
CA GLN A 378 -27.49 -19.44 10.20
C GLN A 378 -26.37 -18.39 10.23
N PRO A 379 -26.66 -17.12 9.87
CA PRO A 379 -25.63 -16.10 9.68
C PRO A 379 -24.82 -15.80 10.95
N GLY A 380 -25.40 -15.96 12.13
CA GLY A 380 -24.71 -15.81 13.42
C GLY A 380 -23.67 -16.90 13.66
N LEU A 381 -24.04 -18.16 13.46
CA LEU A 381 -23.12 -19.30 13.56
C LEU A 381 -22.02 -19.25 12.49
N TYR A 382 -22.35 -18.80 11.27
CA TYR A 382 -21.35 -18.57 10.22
C TYR A 382 -20.35 -17.47 10.61
N SER A 383 -20.85 -16.33 11.11
CA SER A 383 -20.00 -15.24 11.61
C SER A 383 -19.10 -15.68 12.76
N TYR A 384 -19.63 -16.50 13.68
CA TYR A 384 -18.86 -17.11 14.76
C TYR A 384 -17.77 -18.06 14.24
N ALA A 385 -18.06 -18.88 13.23
CA ALA A 385 -17.07 -19.73 12.58
C ALA A 385 -15.92 -18.89 11.98
N LYS A 386 -16.23 -17.76 11.33
CA LYS A 386 -15.21 -16.83 10.82
C LYS A 386 -14.41 -16.16 11.95
N ALA A 387 -15.03 -15.86 13.08
CA ALA A 387 -14.33 -15.32 14.25
C ALA A 387 -13.38 -16.36 14.89
N LEU A 388 -13.74 -17.64 14.92
CA LEU A 388 -12.86 -18.73 15.35
C LEU A 388 -11.58 -18.83 14.49
N GLU A 389 -11.70 -18.70 13.17
CA GLU A 389 -10.55 -18.64 12.26
C GLU A 389 -9.68 -17.40 12.49
N ALA A 390 -10.32 -16.25 12.78
CA ALA A 390 -9.63 -15.01 13.07
C ALA A 390 -8.82 -15.10 14.38
N ILE A 391 -9.40 -15.61 15.48
CA ILE A 391 -8.70 -15.75 16.77
C ILE A 391 -7.60 -16.83 16.72
N GLU A 392 -7.78 -17.90 15.94
CA GLU A 392 -6.70 -18.87 15.65
C GLU A 392 -5.53 -18.19 14.96
N SER A 393 -5.80 -17.35 13.95
CA SER A 393 -4.79 -16.59 13.22
C SER A 393 -4.06 -15.57 14.12
N GLY A 394 -4.80 -14.84 14.96
CA GLY A 394 -4.25 -13.92 15.95
C GLY A 394 -3.40 -14.62 17.01
N LEU A 395 -3.78 -15.82 17.46
CA LEU A 395 -3.03 -16.58 18.45
C LEU A 395 -1.77 -17.24 17.87
N ASN A 396 -1.90 -17.98 16.77
CA ASN A 396 -0.79 -18.72 16.17
C ASN A 396 0.16 -17.79 15.41
N GLY A 397 -0.35 -17.02 14.46
CA GLY A 397 0.44 -16.12 13.61
C GLY A 397 0.73 -14.76 14.25
N GLY A 398 -0.26 -14.20 14.95
CA GLY A 398 -0.12 -12.93 15.65
C GLY A 398 0.83 -13.02 16.84
N PHE A 399 0.56 -13.90 17.82
CA PHE A 399 1.36 -14.00 19.05
C PHE A 399 2.49 -15.06 18.99
N TYR A 400 2.17 -16.35 18.85
CA TYR A 400 3.16 -17.42 19.04
C TYR A 400 4.29 -17.41 18.00
N TYR A 401 3.98 -17.12 16.74
CA TYR A 401 4.98 -16.96 15.69
C TYR A 401 5.91 -15.76 15.94
N LYS A 402 5.35 -14.58 16.32
CA LYS A 402 6.18 -13.41 16.67
C LYS A 402 7.02 -13.64 17.93
N HIS A 403 6.54 -14.42 18.91
CA HIS A 403 7.37 -14.84 20.05
C HIS A 403 8.55 -15.74 19.62
N PHE A 404 8.34 -16.67 18.68
CA PHE A 404 9.45 -17.42 18.09
C PHE A 404 10.44 -16.50 17.35
N CYS A 405 9.96 -15.51 16.59
CA CYS A 405 10.79 -14.49 15.96
C CYS A 405 11.56 -13.66 17.00
N LEU A 406 10.96 -13.30 18.14
CA LEU A 406 11.62 -12.54 19.21
C LEU A 406 12.83 -13.27 19.74
N ALA A 407 12.62 -14.51 20.18
CA ALA A 407 13.69 -15.33 20.72
C ALA A 407 14.78 -15.60 19.66
N SER A 408 14.39 -15.80 18.40
CA SER A 408 15.33 -15.95 17.28
C SER A 408 16.17 -14.70 17.03
N ASN A 409 15.57 -13.51 17.10
CA ASN A 409 16.24 -12.24 16.82
C ASN A 409 17.12 -11.74 18.00
N VAL A 410 16.68 -11.99 19.25
CA VAL A 410 17.38 -11.48 20.44
C VAL A 410 18.47 -12.43 20.93
N ILE A 411 18.23 -13.75 20.98
CA ILE A 411 19.23 -14.72 21.50
C ILE A 411 19.77 -15.70 20.45
N GLY A 412 19.22 -15.71 19.23
CA GLY A 412 19.63 -16.62 18.16
C GLY A 412 18.88 -17.96 18.20
N THR A 413 18.61 -18.52 17.02
CA THR A 413 17.85 -19.76 16.82
C THR A 413 18.47 -21.01 17.45
N GLY A 414 19.80 -21.03 17.62
CA GLY A 414 20.55 -22.11 18.27
C GLY A 414 20.60 -22.01 19.81
N ALA A 415 20.13 -20.91 20.40
CA ALA A 415 20.23 -20.68 21.83
C ALA A 415 19.10 -21.35 22.63
N LYS A 416 19.29 -21.33 23.95
CA LYS A 416 18.26 -21.62 24.95
C LYS A 416 17.78 -20.32 25.60
N GLY A 417 16.48 -20.22 25.86
CA GLY A 417 15.90 -19.17 26.71
C GLY A 417 16.27 -19.36 28.18
N THR A 418 15.80 -18.45 29.05
CA THR A 418 16.04 -18.48 30.51
C THR A 418 15.46 -19.73 31.18
N MET A 419 14.51 -20.41 30.56
CA MET A 419 13.94 -21.70 30.99
C MET A 419 14.73 -22.92 30.48
N ASN A 420 15.95 -22.73 29.96
CA ASN A 420 16.78 -23.75 29.31
C ASN A 420 16.15 -24.51 28.12
N LYS A 421 14.98 -24.05 27.63
CA LYS A 421 14.33 -24.56 26.41
C LYS A 421 14.97 -23.94 25.16
N SER A 422 15.21 -24.76 24.14
CA SER A 422 15.71 -24.29 22.84
C SER A 422 14.68 -23.41 22.14
N VAL A 423 15.11 -22.35 21.45
CA VAL A 423 14.22 -21.48 20.64
C VAL A 423 13.40 -22.29 19.62
N LYS A 424 13.99 -23.35 19.04
CA LYS A 424 13.32 -24.29 18.13
C LYS A 424 12.05 -24.95 18.72
N ALA A 425 11.94 -25.09 20.05
CA ALA A 425 10.79 -25.72 20.69
C ALA A 425 9.51 -24.85 20.64
N LEU A 426 9.66 -23.52 20.47
CA LEU A 426 8.52 -22.60 20.36
C LEU A 426 7.70 -22.82 19.08
N LYS A 427 8.30 -23.44 18.05
CA LYS A 427 7.65 -23.72 16.76
C LYS A 427 6.36 -24.54 16.88
N VAL A 428 6.35 -25.51 17.80
CA VAL A 428 5.21 -26.40 18.07
C VAL A 428 3.94 -25.62 18.44
N MET A 429 4.08 -24.39 18.97
CA MET A 429 2.96 -23.55 19.39
C MET A 429 2.19 -22.90 18.24
N TYR A 430 2.79 -22.73 17.06
CA TYR A 430 2.16 -22.09 15.90
C TYR A 430 2.04 -23.00 14.66
N GLU A 431 2.88 -24.05 14.53
CA GLU A 431 2.88 -24.96 13.36
C GLU A 431 1.64 -25.90 13.30
N ARG A 432 0.79 -25.92 14.34
CA ARG A 432 -0.41 -26.77 14.40
C ARG A 432 -1.69 -25.95 14.50
N ALA A 433 -2.61 -26.23 13.57
CA ALA A 433 -3.99 -25.77 13.63
C ALA A 433 -4.62 -26.08 15.00
N LEU A 434 -5.42 -25.14 15.48
CA LEU A 434 -6.23 -25.22 16.68
C LEU A 434 -7.60 -25.82 16.38
N PHE A 435 -8.14 -25.53 15.19
CA PHE A 435 -9.46 -25.96 14.71
C PHE A 435 -9.36 -26.72 13.37
N PRO A 436 -8.77 -27.94 13.34
CA PRO A 436 -8.50 -28.67 12.09
C PRO A 436 -9.76 -28.91 11.24
N ASN A 437 -10.92 -29.17 11.87
CA ASN A 437 -12.16 -29.44 11.15
C ASN A 437 -12.71 -28.19 10.42
N LEU A 438 -12.40 -26.97 10.87
CA LEU A 438 -12.69 -25.75 10.09
C LEU A 438 -11.81 -25.67 8.84
N ASP A 439 -10.53 -26.00 8.95
CA ASP A 439 -9.59 -25.96 7.82
C ASP A 439 -9.93 -26.98 6.73
N VAL A 440 -10.16 -28.23 7.13
CA VAL A 440 -10.59 -29.29 6.21
C VAL A 440 -11.94 -28.94 5.56
N THR A 441 -12.88 -28.34 6.31
CA THR A 441 -14.18 -27.91 5.75
C THR A 441 -14.01 -26.88 4.63
N ARG A 442 -13.12 -25.89 4.77
CA ARG A 442 -12.87 -24.89 3.71
C ARG A 442 -12.36 -25.55 2.43
N SER A 443 -11.42 -26.49 2.56
CA SER A 443 -10.87 -27.24 1.42
C SER A 443 -11.92 -28.13 0.75
N GLU A 444 -12.73 -28.85 1.53
CA GLU A 444 -13.75 -29.75 1.01
C GLU A 444 -14.93 -29.00 0.37
N LEU A 445 -15.34 -27.86 0.93
CA LEU A 445 -16.32 -26.97 0.30
C LEU A 445 -15.81 -26.51 -1.07
N GLY A 446 -14.57 -26.02 -1.14
CA GLY A 446 -13.94 -25.60 -2.41
C GLY A 446 -14.00 -26.72 -3.45
N ARG A 447 -13.63 -27.95 -3.07
CA ARG A 447 -13.70 -29.14 -3.94
C ARG A 447 -15.12 -29.45 -4.43
N LYS A 448 -16.14 -29.38 -3.56
CA LYS A 448 -17.54 -29.61 -3.95
C LYS A 448 -18.09 -28.51 -4.84
N THR A 449 -17.82 -27.25 -4.52
CA THR A 449 -18.21 -26.10 -5.35
C THR A 449 -17.57 -26.15 -6.73
N ASP A 450 -16.29 -26.54 -6.83
CA ASP A 450 -15.60 -26.72 -8.11
C ASP A 450 -16.23 -27.83 -8.97
N ALA A 451 -16.74 -28.90 -8.35
CA ALA A 451 -17.43 -29.99 -9.03
C ALA A 451 -18.86 -29.61 -9.47
N GLU A 452 -19.67 -29.02 -8.57
CA GLU A 452 -21.03 -28.55 -8.89
C GLU A 452 -21.00 -27.47 -9.98
N LEU A 453 -20.11 -26.49 -9.82
CA LEU A 453 -19.92 -25.40 -10.77
C LEU A 453 -18.93 -25.76 -11.88
N MET A 454 -18.57 -27.03 -12.09
CA MET A 454 -17.72 -27.48 -13.20
C MET A 454 -18.30 -27.02 -14.54
N HIS A 455 -19.62 -27.14 -14.72
CA HIS A 455 -20.35 -26.63 -15.89
C HIS A 455 -20.37 -25.08 -16.01
N ARG A 456 -19.86 -24.36 -15.01
CA ARG A 456 -19.58 -22.91 -14.99
C ARG A 456 -18.08 -22.59 -14.97
N LYS A 457 -17.20 -23.57 -14.77
CA LYS A 457 -15.75 -23.38 -14.70
C LYS A 457 -15.29 -22.82 -16.04
N GLY A 458 -14.56 -21.72 -16.01
CA GLY A 458 -14.21 -20.98 -17.23
C GLY A 458 -15.36 -20.17 -17.86
N ARG A 459 -16.65 -20.43 -17.60
CA ARG A 459 -17.80 -19.86 -18.35
C ARG A 459 -17.76 -18.34 -18.55
N ILE A 460 -17.33 -17.55 -17.56
CA ILE A 460 -17.19 -16.09 -17.76
C ILE A 460 -16.13 -15.80 -18.82
N MET A 461 -14.99 -16.48 -18.75
CA MET A 461 -13.91 -16.41 -19.74
C MET A 461 -14.34 -17.02 -21.09
N ASP A 462 -15.09 -18.12 -21.11
CA ASP A 462 -15.66 -18.72 -22.32
C ASP A 462 -16.74 -17.84 -22.95
N SER A 463 -17.49 -17.10 -22.15
CA SER A 463 -18.50 -16.16 -22.62
C SER A 463 -17.86 -14.90 -23.17
N ILE A 464 -16.77 -14.41 -22.55
CA ILE A 464 -15.91 -13.37 -23.12
C ILE A 464 -15.32 -13.87 -24.45
N THR A 465 -14.86 -15.12 -24.51
CA THR A 465 -14.32 -15.76 -25.72
C THR A 465 -15.40 -15.97 -26.80
N LYS A 466 -16.62 -16.38 -26.44
CA LYS A 466 -17.74 -16.56 -27.38
C LYS A 466 -18.33 -15.25 -27.85
N GLN A 467 -18.39 -14.21 -27.02
CA GLN A 467 -18.73 -12.86 -27.48
C GLN A 467 -17.67 -12.33 -28.44
N HIS A 468 -16.39 -12.64 -28.19
CA HIS A 468 -15.31 -12.35 -29.13
C HIS A 468 -15.50 -13.10 -30.46
N ASN A 469 -15.85 -14.39 -30.41
CA ASN A 469 -16.05 -15.21 -31.62
C ASN A 469 -17.37 -14.91 -32.36
N HIS A 470 -18.44 -14.48 -31.69
CA HIS A 470 -19.68 -14.07 -32.38
C HIS A 470 -19.48 -12.79 -33.20
N LEU A 471 -18.66 -11.85 -32.67
CA LEU A 471 -18.22 -10.66 -33.42
C LEU A 471 -17.31 -11.00 -34.62
N VAL A 472 -16.78 -12.23 -34.69
CA VAL A 472 -16.08 -12.78 -35.86
C VAL A 472 -17.07 -13.50 -36.78
N ASN A 473 -17.91 -14.38 -36.26
CA ASN A 473 -18.82 -15.23 -37.06
C ASN A 473 -19.98 -14.48 -37.74
N ASP A 474 -20.41 -13.31 -37.23
CA ASP A 474 -21.35 -12.43 -37.95
C ASP A 474 -20.74 -11.88 -39.26
N LYS A 475 -19.43 -12.03 -39.50
CA LYS A 475 -18.79 -11.78 -40.80
C LYS A 475 -18.65 -13.00 -41.70
N GLU A 476 -18.83 -14.22 -41.17
CA GLU A 476 -18.51 -15.48 -41.86
C GLU A 476 -19.75 -16.34 -42.19
N SER A 477 -20.97 -15.82 -42.01
CA SER A 477 -22.19 -16.46 -42.53
C SER A 477 -22.37 -16.28 -44.04
N LYS A 478 -21.35 -16.72 -44.80
CA LYS A 478 -21.51 -17.28 -46.15
C LYS A 478 -20.78 -18.62 -46.21
N GLU A 479 -21.53 -19.61 -46.66
CA GLU A 479 -21.15 -21.01 -46.91
C GLU A 479 -21.20 -21.95 -45.70
N VAL A 480 -21.67 -23.16 -46.00
CA VAL A 480 -22.11 -24.24 -45.12
C VAL A 480 -21.56 -25.51 -45.74
N PHE A 481 -20.98 -26.46 -44.98
CA PHE A 481 -21.30 -27.90 -45.11
C PHE A 481 -20.57 -28.82 -44.09
N HIS A 482 -21.40 -29.70 -43.49
CA HIS A 482 -21.22 -31.06 -42.91
C HIS A 482 -19.94 -31.60 -42.23
N ASP A 483 -20.22 -32.28 -41.12
CA ASP A 483 -19.69 -33.54 -40.56
C ASP A 483 -18.19 -33.73 -40.28
N ALA A 484 -17.85 -33.97 -39.00
CA ALA A 484 -17.96 -35.32 -38.42
C ALA A 484 -17.94 -35.29 -36.87
N ALA A 485 -18.61 -36.26 -36.25
CA ALA A 485 -18.52 -36.54 -34.81
C ALA A 485 -17.76 -37.86 -34.58
N ALA A 486 -17.04 -37.94 -33.46
CA ALA A 486 -16.63 -39.20 -32.83
C ALA A 486 -16.36 -38.94 -31.33
N ASP A 487 -16.85 -39.86 -30.50
CA ASP A 487 -16.80 -39.88 -29.04
C ASP A 487 -15.34 -40.01 -28.51
N ASP A 488 -14.94 -39.44 -27.37
CA ASP A 488 -15.28 -39.76 -25.96
C ASP A 488 -14.62 -41.06 -25.44
N GLU A 489 -14.47 -41.19 -24.11
CA GLU A 489 -13.64 -42.15 -23.33
C GLU A 489 -12.22 -41.67 -22.94
N LEU A 490 -11.71 -41.93 -21.73
CA LEU A 490 -12.29 -42.17 -20.39
C LEU A 490 -11.14 -42.02 -19.35
N PHE A 491 -11.47 -41.71 -18.09
CA PHE A 491 -10.53 -41.82 -16.95
C PHE A 491 -10.74 -43.16 -16.24
N GLU A 492 -9.67 -43.87 -15.91
CA GLU A 492 -9.48 -44.81 -14.78
C GLU A 492 -8.03 -45.35 -14.88
N GLY A 493 -7.28 -45.68 -13.83
CA GLY A 493 -7.58 -45.85 -12.41
C GLY A 493 -7.11 -47.23 -11.95
N GLU A 494 -6.38 -47.35 -10.83
CA GLU A 494 -6.46 -48.49 -9.90
C GLU A 494 -5.60 -48.34 -8.63
N GLU A 495 -6.02 -49.02 -7.57
CA GLU A 495 -5.51 -48.91 -6.18
C GLU A 495 -4.83 -50.20 -5.67
N ASP A 496 -3.94 -49.99 -4.69
CA ASP A 496 -3.68 -50.77 -3.46
C ASP A 496 -3.81 -52.32 -3.36
N SER A 497 -2.83 -52.98 -2.70
CA SER A 497 -3.05 -53.82 -1.48
C SER A 497 -1.97 -54.88 -1.16
N SER A 498 -1.37 -54.70 0.03
CA SER A 498 -0.97 -55.66 1.09
C SER A 498 -0.41 -57.10 0.88
N ARG A 499 0.61 -57.41 1.73
CA ARG A 499 0.98 -58.70 2.39
C ARG A 499 1.68 -59.85 1.64
N GLY A 500 2.89 -60.20 2.12
CA GLY A 500 3.57 -61.49 1.95
C GLY A 500 4.90 -61.54 2.71
N SER A 501 5.25 -62.66 3.37
CA SER A 501 6.42 -62.77 4.27
C SER A 501 7.40 -63.91 3.88
N HIS A 502 8.58 -63.94 4.56
CA HIS A 502 9.74 -64.84 4.37
C HIS A 502 10.73 -64.40 3.24
N GLY A 503 12.06 -64.54 3.37
CA GLY A 503 12.89 -64.88 4.54
C GLY A 503 14.33 -65.30 4.16
N SER A 504 15.35 -64.80 4.89
CA SER A 504 16.81 -65.14 4.82
C SER A 504 17.58 -64.80 3.51
N GLY A 505 18.86 -64.38 3.54
CA GLY A 505 19.73 -63.96 4.65
C GLY A 505 21.21 -63.70 4.25
N GLY A 506 21.91 -62.83 4.98
CA GLY A 506 23.37 -62.54 4.88
C GLY A 506 23.74 -61.30 4.03
N SER A 507 24.65 -60.40 4.41
CA SER A 507 25.49 -60.29 5.64
C SER A 507 26.03 -58.85 5.88
N SER A 508 26.24 -58.47 7.16
CA SER A 508 27.25 -57.51 7.69
C SER A 508 27.36 -56.08 7.09
N SER A 509 26.90 -55.00 7.75
CA SER A 509 27.61 -54.17 8.77
C SER A 509 28.72 -53.24 8.21
N SER A 510 28.95 -52.00 8.66
CA SER A 510 28.43 -51.18 9.79
C SER A 510 28.74 -49.68 9.55
N THR A 511 28.22 -48.79 10.42
CA THR A 511 28.22 -47.33 10.26
C THR A 511 29.34 -46.57 11.01
N ASP A 512 29.39 -45.25 10.75
CA ASP A 512 29.86 -44.14 11.62
C ASP A 512 31.35 -43.94 11.95
N SER A 513 31.82 -42.69 11.73
CA SER A 513 32.42 -41.87 12.82
C SER A 513 32.66 -40.38 12.46
N LYS A 514 32.32 -39.52 13.43
CA LYS A 514 32.76 -38.11 13.67
C LYS A 514 34.17 -38.11 14.35
N PRO A 515 34.87 -37.00 14.74
CA PRO A 515 34.35 -35.68 15.19
C PRO A 515 35.22 -34.40 14.97
N LEU A 516 34.79 -33.29 15.60
CA LEU A 516 35.52 -32.03 15.84
C LEU A 516 36.53 -32.14 17.02
N PHE A 517 37.57 -31.29 17.09
CA PHE A 517 37.71 -30.17 18.05
C PHE A 517 39.06 -29.39 17.91
N ASP A 518 39.39 -28.51 18.86
CA ASP A 518 40.05 -27.19 18.68
C ASP A 518 41.25 -26.92 19.66
N LEU A 519 41.95 -25.79 19.45
CA LEU A 519 42.89 -25.04 20.32
C LEU A 519 44.37 -25.47 20.50
N SER A 520 45.31 -24.60 20.09
CA SER A 520 46.13 -23.72 20.99
C SER A 520 47.63 -23.45 20.64
N SER A 521 48.06 -22.19 20.84
CA SER A 521 49.40 -21.69 21.24
C SER A 521 50.61 -21.55 20.27
N ASN A 522 51.38 -20.48 20.49
CA ASN A 522 52.65 -20.01 19.85
C ASN A 522 53.84 -20.19 20.86
N PRO A 523 55.07 -19.66 20.61
CA PRO A 523 56.13 -19.90 19.58
C PRO A 523 57.46 -20.27 20.34
N PRO A 524 58.72 -19.85 20.00
CA PRO A 524 59.42 -19.38 18.77
C PRO A 524 60.62 -20.36 18.47
N PRO A 525 61.89 -20.01 18.11
CA PRO A 525 62.52 -18.85 17.43
C PRO A 525 63.48 -19.21 16.25
N GLY A 526 64.17 -18.22 15.66
CA GLY A 526 65.48 -18.42 14.98
C GLY A 526 65.69 -17.76 13.61
N CYS A 527 66.26 -16.55 13.57
CA CYS A 527 66.81 -15.86 12.37
C CYS A 527 68.34 -16.14 12.26
N PRO A 528 69.18 -15.58 11.33
CA PRO A 528 68.96 -14.46 10.40
C PRO A 528 69.56 -14.60 8.96
N PHE A 529 69.28 -13.64 8.05
CA PHE A 529 70.28 -12.67 7.52
C PHE A 529 69.68 -11.60 6.57
N HIS A 530 70.48 -10.59 6.21
CA HIS A 530 70.11 -9.26 5.68
C HIS A 530 71.17 -8.79 4.64
N VAL A 531 71.07 -7.72 3.84
CA VAL A 531 70.27 -6.46 3.81
C VAL A 531 69.90 -6.10 2.30
N PRO A 532 69.36 -4.90 1.90
CA PRO A 532 68.68 -4.65 0.60
C PRO A 532 69.48 -3.64 -0.31
N PRO A 533 68.94 -2.69 -1.12
CA PRO A 533 67.61 -2.49 -1.75
C PRO A 533 67.62 -2.06 -3.26
N ALA A 534 66.43 -1.73 -3.79
CA ALA A 534 66.11 -0.72 -4.84
C ALA A 534 66.00 -1.15 -6.35
N PRO A 535 65.21 -0.42 -7.18
CA PRO A 535 64.58 -0.90 -8.44
C PRO A 535 64.95 -0.02 -9.68
N PRO A 536 64.13 0.15 -10.74
CA PRO A 536 63.27 -0.76 -11.54
C PRO A 536 63.70 -0.83 -13.03
N THR A 537 62.98 -1.56 -13.91
CA THR A 537 62.42 -1.10 -15.22
C THR A 537 62.22 -2.19 -16.31
N SER A 538 61.01 -2.19 -16.89
CA SER A 538 60.62 -2.40 -18.30
C SER A 538 61.22 -3.51 -19.22
N SER A 539 60.28 -4.26 -19.84
CA SER A 539 60.07 -4.40 -21.31
C SER A 539 60.37 -5.74 -22.04
N LEU A 540 59.48 -6.02 -23.02
CA LEU A 540 59.67 -6.74 -24.29
C LEU A 540 59.97 -8.26 -24.25
N THR A 541 58.97 -9.13 -24.44
CA THR A 541 58.45 -9.73 -25.71
C THR A 541 59.26 -10.89 -26.32
N ALA A 542 58.65 -12.07 -26.41
CA ALA A 542 58.53 -12.88 -27.64
C ALA A 542 57.61 -14.12 -27.43
N SER A 543 56.74 -14.40 -28.42
CA SER A 543 55.89 -15.60 -28.56
C SER A 543 56.71 -16.77 -29.20
N PRO A 544 56.19 -17.94 -29.70
CA PRO A 544 54.79 -18.26 -30.09
C PRO A 544 54.25 -19.73 -30.06
N LEU A 545 52.94 -19.87 -30.38
CA LEU A 545 52.21 -21.04 -30.99
C LEU A 545 52.14 -22.37 -30.18
N ALA A 546 51.12 -23.25 -30.25
CA ALA A 546 49.72 -23.28 -30.74
C ALA A 546 49.06 -24.55 -30.06
N SER A 547 47.75 -24.88 -30.09
CA SER A 547 46.67 -24.59 -31.04
C SER A 547 45.26 -24.69 -30.43
N GLU A 548 44.36 -23.88 -31.00
CA GLU A 548 42.93 -23.64 -30.77
C GLU A 548 41.97 -24.80 -30.40
N SER A 549 40.94 -24.44 -29.61
CA SER A 549 39.54 -24.64 -30.04
C SER A 549 38.76 -23.33 -29.87
N LYS A 550 37.78 -23.06 -30.75
CA LYS A 550 37.27 -21.71 -31.01
C LYS A 550 36.02 -21.36 -30.19
N ILE A 551 36.02 -20.19 -29.56
CA ILE A 551 34.82 -19.45 -29.13
C ILE A 551 34.90 -18.05 -29.74
N SER A 552 33.83 -17.60 -30.40
CA SER A 552 33.77 -16.30 -31.08
C SER A 552 33.88 -15.13 -30.08
N PRO A 553 34.55 -14.01 -30.43
CA PRO A 553 34.62 -12.85 -29.55
C PRO A 553 33.24 -12.19 -29.36
N ARG A 554 32.96 -11.70 -28.15
CA ARG A 554 31.92 -10.67 -27.98
C ARG A 554 32.31 -9.42 -28.79
N PRO A 555 31.36 -8.69 -29.38
CA PRO A 555 31.64 -7.37 -29.94
C PRO A 555 32.21 -6.46 -28.85
N GLU A 556 33.35 -5.82 -29.12
CA GLU A 556 33.85 -4.74 -28.26
C GLU A 556 32.86 -3.58 -28.33
N THR A 557 32.28 -3.22 -27.18
CA THR A 557 31.37 -2.07 -27.11
C THR A 557 32.17 -0.78 -27.32
N PRO A 558 31.77 0.11 -28.25
CA PRO A 558 32.44 1.38 -28.42
C PRO A 558 32.34 2.22 -27.14
N PRO A 559 33.30 3.13 -26.88
CA PRO A 559 33.27 3.99 -25.70
C PRO A 559 31.96 4.78 -25.66
N PRO A 560 31.31 4.89 -24.49
CA PRO A 560 29.97 5.49 -24.38
C PRO A 560 30.01 6.92 -24.91
N SER A 561 29.05 7.24 -25.78
CA SER A 561 28.92 8.58 -26.33
C SER A 561 28.68 9.59 -25.20
N LYS A 562 29.02 10.86 -25.43
CA LYS A 562 28.72 11.95 -24.50
C LYS A 562 27.23 11.98 -24.09
N PHE A 563 26.37 11.54 -24.99
CA PHE A 563 24.93 11.37 -24.78
C PHE A 563 24.60 10.19 -23.84
N ASP A 564 25.17 9.00 -24.05
CA ASP A 564 24.91 7.85 -23.17
C ASP A 564 25.40 8.09 -21.73
N ALA A 565 26.47 8.89 -21.56
CA ALA A 565 26.89 9.36 -20.24
C ALA A 565 25.83 10.23 -19.53
N VAL A 566 25.08 11.07 -20.27
CA VAL A 566 23.96 11.86 -19.72
C VAL A 566 22.81 10.96 -19.30
N ARG A 567 22.40 10.01 -20.17
CA ARG A 567 21.37 9.01 -19.86
C ARG A 567 21.73 8.18 -18.63
N ARG A 568 22.93 7.58 -18.60
CA ARG A 568 23.42 6.81 -17.44
C ARG A 568 23.45 7.67 -16.18
N SER A 569 23.76 8.96 -16.27
CA SER A 569 23.74 9.87 -15.12
C SER A 569 22.32 10.15 -14.59
N LEU A 570 21.30 10.19 -15.44
CA LEU A 570 19.90 10.43 -15.02
C LEU A 570 19.29 9.19 -14.36
N TYR A 571 19.52 8.01 -14.95
CA TYR A 571 18.93 6.76 -14.47
C TYR A 571 19.85 6.00 -13.49
N SER A 572 20.88 6.66 -12.96
CA SER A 572 21.78 6.08 -11.96
C SER A 572 21.15 6.06 -10.57
N GLN A 573 21.35 4.96 -9.84
CA GLN A 573 21.06 4.89 -8.41
C GLN A 573 22.16 5.51 -7.52
N ARG A 574 23.26 6.04 -8.08
CA ARG A 574 24.40 6.57 -7.30
C ARG A 574 24.01 7.65 -6.28
N ASN A 575 22.99 8.47 -6.61
CA ASN A 575 22.51 9.56 -5.76
C ASN A 575 21.27 9.18 -4.92
N VAL A 576 20.84 7.91 -4.99
CA VAL A 576 19.73 7.37 -4.18
C VAL A 576 20.27 6.97 -2.81
N PRO A 577 19.61 7.34 -1.69
CA PRO A 577 20.03 6.90 -0.36
C PRO A 577 20.10 5.38 -0.27
N THR A 578 21.17 4.85 0.33
CA THR A 578 21.45 3.40 0.37
C THR A 578 20.27 2.56 0.85
N ILE A 579 19.56 3.02 1.89
CA ILE A 579 18.39 2.32 2.44
C ILE A 579 17.23 2.23 1.43
N LEU A 580 17.04 3.25 0.57
CA LEU A 580 16.00 3.24 -0.46
C LEU A 580 16.43 2.42 -1.69
N ALA A 581 17.72 2.41 -2.03
CA ALA A 581 18.26 1.52 -3.05
C ALA A 581 18.18 0.04 -2.62
N GLN A 582 18.41 -0.24 -1.34
CA GLN A 582 18.23 -1.56 -0.72
C GLN A 582 16.75 -1.97 -0.69
N ALA A 583 15.84 -1.08 -0.30
CA ALA A 583 14.40 -1.33 -0.35
C ALA A 583 13.91 -1.61 -1.77
N PHE A 584 14.35 -0.81 -2.76
CA PHE A 584 14.07 -1.08 -4.17
C PHE A 584 14.56 -2.48 -4.60
N ALA A 585 15.77 -2.88 -4.19
CA ALA A 585 16.32 -4.19 -4.52
C ALA A 585 15.60 -5.35 -3.80
N SER A 586 15.03 -5.14 -2.61
CA SER A 586 14.22 -6.17 -1.93
C SER A 586 12.82 -6.31 -2.52
N GLU A 587 12.19 -5.22 -2.95
CA GLU A 587 10.86 -5.24 -3.58
C GLU A 587 10.90 -5.82 -4.99
N VAL A 588 11.89 -5.45 -5.80
CA VAL A 588 11.98 -5.83 -7.22
C VAL A 588 12.85 -7.09 -7.44
N GLY A 589 13.63 -7.49 -6.43
CA GLY A 589 14.50 -8.67 -6.49
C GLY A 589 15.80 -8.47 -7.29
N PRO A 590 16.62 -9.54 -7.41
CA PRO A 590 17.96 -9.48 -8.01
C PRO A 590 17.96 -9.33 -9.54
N HIS A 591 16.83 -9.60 -10.19
CA HIS A 591 16.67 -9.57 -11.64
C HIS A 591 15.42 -8.75 -11.99
N PRO A 592 15.51 -7.41 -11.95
CA PRO A 592 14.38 -6.55 -12.31
C PRO A 592 13.94 -6.80 -13.76
N PRO A 593 12.63 -6.66 -14.06
CA PRO A 593 12.15 -6.73 -15.42
C PRO A 593 12.75 -5.63 -16.30
N LEU A 594 12.73 -5.86 -17.61
CA LEU A 594 13.12 -4.90 -18.65
C LEU A 594 11.85 -4.37 -19.35
N PRO A 595 11.27 -3.23 -18.92
CA PRO A 595 9.97 -2.77 -19.38
C PRO A 595 10.04 -1.87 -20.61
N PHE A 596 9.56 -2.37 -21.75
CA PHE A 596 9.26 -1.54 -22.92
C PHE A 596 7.83 -1.01 -22.83
N LEU A 597 7.58 -0.16 -21.82
CA LEU A 597 6.25 0.33 -21.40
C LEU A 597 6.21 1.86 -21.17
N ASP A 598 7.12 2.63 -21.77
CA ASP A 598 7.17 4.09 -21.57
C ASP A 598 5.89 4.82 -22.05
N HIS A 599 5.18 4.28 -23.05
CA HIS A 599 3.85 4.76 -23.48
C HIS A 599 2.73 4.54 -22.47
N ALA A 600 2.98 3.72 -21.44
CA ALA A 600 2.02 3.41 -20.38
C ALA A 600 2.37 4.13 -19.06
N TRP A 601 3.62 4.05 -18.62
CA TRP A 601 4.02 4.49 -17.26
C TRP A 601 5.30 5.33 -17.19
N GLY A 602 6.11 5.35 -18.26
CA GLY A 602 7.40 6.06 -18.27
C GLY A 602 8.44 5.50 -17.31
N LYS A 603 9.63 6.14 -17.30
CA LYS A 603 10.66 5.93 -16.28
C LYS A 603 11.06 7.22 -15.57
N THR A 604 10.80 7.30 -14.27
CA THR A 604 11.31 8.38 -13.41
C THR A 604 12.82 8.22 -13.15
N PRO A 605 13.64 9.27 -13.36
CA PRO A 605 15.00 9.34 -12.83
C PRO A 605 15.01 9.14 -11.30
N PRO A 606 15.74 8.13 -10.76
CA PRO A 606 15.65 7.78 -9.34
C PRO A 606 16.03 8.93 -8.38
N ASP A 607 16.97 9.78 -8.78
CA ASP A 607 17.42 10.91 -7.97
C ASP A 607 16.43 12.09 -8.00
N ALA A 608 15.70 12.28 -9.11
CA ALA A 608 14.56 13.21 -9.19
C ALA A 608 13.44 12.80 -8.25
N HIS A 609 13.09 11.50 -8.23
CA HIS A 609 12.10 10.96 -7.30
C HIS A 609 12.51 11.24 -5.85
N VAL A 610 13.75 10.93 -5.46
CA VAL A 610 14.28 11.22 -4.11
C VAL A 610 14.22 12.71 -3.77
N ALA A 611 14.56 13.60 -4.70
CA ALA A 611 14.51 15.05 -4.47
C ALA A 611 13.06 15.54 -4.29
N ALA A 612 12.13 15.04 -5.11
CA ALA A 612 10.71 15.34 -5.01
C ALA A 612 10.11 14.84 -3.68
N THR A 613 10.41 13.60 -3.27
CA THR A 613 9.98 13.06 -1.97
C THR A 613 10.51 13.89 -0.80
N LYS A 614 11.77 14.36 -0.86
CA LYS A 614 12.33 15.27 0.16
C LYS A 614 11.60 16.61 0.20
N ARG A 615 11.30 17.22 -0.96
CA ARG A 615 10.55 18.49 -1.07
C ARG A 615 9.12 18.30 -0.55
N GLN A 616 8.44 17.22 -0.92
CA GLN A 616 7.11 16.86 -0.45
C GLN A 616 7.07 16.62 1.07
N TYR A 617 8.05 15.89 1.62
CA TYR A 617 8.15 15.69 3.07
C TYR A 617 8.33 17.02 3.82
N ALA A 618 9.14 17.94 3.28
CA ALA A 618 9.30 19.28 3.85
C ALA A 618 8.01 20.11 3.79
N LEU A 619 7.21 20.00 2.71
CA LEU A 619 5.89 20.64 2.61
C LEU A 619 4.92 20.15 3.68
N TYR A 620 4.87 18.84 3.96
CA TYR A 620 4.02 18.30 5.03
C TYR A 620 4.37 18.80 6.44
N GLN A 621 5.58 19.36 6.66
CA GLN A 621 5.92 20.03 7.92
C GLN A 621 5.49 21.50 7.97
N ARG A 622 5.13 22.13 6.85
CA ARG A 622 4.73 23.55 6.77
C ARG A 622 3.22 23.79 7.04
N GLY A 623 2.39 22.75 6.98
CA GLY A 623 0.93 22.91 7.11
C GLY A 623 0.36 23.81 6.01
N ASN A 624 -0.49 24.79 6.35
CA ASN A 624 -1.09 25.69 5.36
C ASN A 624 -0.06 26.52 4.57
N ALA A 625 1.12 26.83 5.14
CA ALA A 625 2.20 27.51 4.43
C ALA A 625 2.88 26.62 3.35
N ALA A 626 2.41 25.38 3.16
CA ALA A 626 2.72 24.59 1.97
C ALA A 626 1.97 25.11 0.72
N TRP A 627 0.79 25.74 0.87
CA TRP A 627 0.04 26.31 -0.24
C TRP A 627 0.80 27.44 -0.92
N ASP A 628 1.42 28.33 -0.13
CA ASP A 628 2.27 29.41 -0.63
C ASP A 628 3.42 28.88 -1.50
N VAL A 629 4.01 27.74 -1.12
CA VAL A 629 5.09 27.10 -1.91
C VAL A 629 4.54 26.39 -3.15
N ILE A 630 3.37 25.73 -3.05
CA ILE A 630 2.77 25.02 -4.17
C ILE A 630 2.33 26.03 -5.25
N PHE A 631 1.59 27.07 -4.88
CA PHE A 631 1.06 28.06 -5.81
C PHE A 631 2.06 29.17 -6.17
N GLY A 632 2.99 29.53 -5.27
CA GLY A 632 3.99 30.58 -5.49
C GLY A 632 5.30 30.09 -6.13
N ASP A 633 5.76 28.87 -5.83
CA ASP A 633 7.03 28.34 -6.36
C ASP A 633 6.82 27.18 -7.35
N VAL A 634 6.13 26.11 -6.94
CA VAL A 634 6.11 24.82 -7.68
C VAL A 634 5.29 24.92 -8.95
N LEU A 635 4.10 25.51 -8.87
CA LEU A 635 3.17 25.61 -9.99
C LEU A 635 3.70 26.58 -11.07
N PRO A 636 4.17 27.80 -10.76
CA PRO A 636 4.83 28.67 -11.75
C PRO A 636 6.06 28.02 -12.38
N GLU A 637 6.95 27.41 -11.59
CA GLU A 637 8.11 26.69 -12.14
C GLU A 637 7.70 25.55 -13.10
N SER A 638 6.59 24.86 -12.81
CA SER A 638 6.05 23.82 -13.69
C SER A 638 5.48 24.38 -14.99
N ILE A 639 4.78 25.52 -14.92
CA ILE A 639 4.25 26.23 -16.10
C ILE A 639 5.40 26.61 -17.04
N GLU A 640 6.47 27.18 -16.51
CA GLU A 640 7.65 27.57 -17.30
C GLU A 640 8.34 26.38 -17.97
N TYR A 641 8.42 25.22 -17.32
CA TYR A 641 8.93 24.01 -17.98
C TYR A 641 7.99 23.50 -19.07
N ILE A 642 6.66 23.56 -18.88
CA ILE A 642 5.69 23.18 -19.92
C ILE A 642 5.80 24.13 -21.11
N LYS A 643 5.82 25.46 -20.87
CA LYS A 643 6.03 26.49 -21.90
C LYS A 643 7.32 26.25 -22.67
N TRP A 644 8.42 25.90 -21.98
CA TRP A 644 9.70 25.60 -22.61
C TRP A 644 9.71 24.31 -23.45
N ILE A 645 9.07 23.23 -22.99
CA ILE A 645 8.99 21.95 -23.72
C ILE A 645 8.15 22.08 -25.00
N LEU A 646 7.08 22.87 -24.93
CA LEU A 646 6.08 22.99 -25.97
C LEU A 646 6.17 24.29 -26.79
N ASP A 647 7.19 25.12 -26.56
CA ASP A 647 7.39 26.40 -27.27
C ASP A 647 6.11 27.26 -27.31
N VAL A 648 5.57 27.51 -26.11
CA VAL A 648 4.28 28.19 -25.89
C VAL A 648 4.48 29.71 -25.75
N GLY A 649 3.64 30.49 -26.43
CA GLY A 649 3.63 31.95 -26.34
C GLY A 649 3.27 32.48 -24.95
N GLU A 650 3.83 33.64 -24.58
CA GLU A 650 3.80 34.13 -23.19
C GLU A 650 2.41 34.34 -22.59
N GLY A 651 1.44 34.81 -23.39
CA GLY A 651 0.08 35.09 -22.94
C GLY A 651 -0.80 33.87 -22.73
N ALA A 652 -0.37 32.67 -23.16
CA ALA A 652 -1.10 31.44 -22.89
C ALA A 652 -0.87 30.96 -21.44
N THR A 653 -1.93 30.49 -20.80
CA THR A 653 -1.87 29.93 -19.44
C THR A 653 -1.84 28.41 -19.47
N VAL A 654 -1.39 27.79 -18.37
CA VAL A 654 -1.34 26.33 -18.23
C VAL A 654 -1.97 25.94 -16.91
N GLU A 655 -3.02 25.13 -16.99
CA GLU A 655 -3.87 24.78 -15.84
C GLU A 655 -3.82 23.27 -15.55
N PHE A 656 -3.92 22.88 -14.28
CA PHE A 656 -3.62 21.52 -13.82
C PHE A 656 -4.82 20.75 -13.29
N GLY A 657 -4.78 19.43 -13.44
CA GLY A 657 -5.77 18.49 -12.92
C GLY A 657 -5.13 17.13 -12.62
N HIS A 658 -5.91 16.19 -12.08
CA HIS A 658 -5.44 14.84 -11.77
C HIS A 658 -5.25 13.99 -13.02
N ASN A 659 -6.05 14.24 -14.06
CA ASN A 659 -5.97 13.55 -15.35
C ASN A 659 -6.53 14.43 -16.47
N SER A 660 -6.21 14.12 -17.74
CA SER A 660 -6.66 14.91 -18.89
C SER A 660 -8.18 14.92 -19.03
N HIS A 661 -8.84 13.80 -18.71
CA HIS A 661 -10.29 13.68 -18.83
C HIS A 661 -11.04 14.63 -17.86
N GLU A 662 -10.52 14.86 -16.66
CA GLU A 662 -11.04 15.84 -15.71
C GLU A 662 -10.98 17.26 -16.29
N LEU A 663 -9.82 17.70 -16.79
CA LEU A 663 -9.63 19.02 -17.42
C LEU A 663 -10.54 19.22 -18.63
N VAL A 664 -10.61 18.21 -19.52
CA VAL A 664 -11.49 18.22 -20.70
C VAL A 664 -12.97 18.23 -20.28
N SER A 665 -13.34 17.54 -19.21
CA SER A 665 -14.72 17.55 -18.71
C SER A 665 -15.11 18.90 -18.10
N ARG A 666 -14.19 19.61 -17.42
CA ARG A 666 -14.43 20.98 -16.98
C ARG A 666 -14.58 21.94 -18.16
N LEU A 667 -13.66 21.89 -19.12
CA LEU A 667 -13.73 22.71 -20.33
C LEU A 667 -15.06 22.45 -21.07
N LEU A 668 -15.43 21.19 -21.28
CA LEU A 668 -16.71 20.83 -21.91
C LEU A 668 -17.92 21.30 -21.09
N SER A 669 -17.84 21.34 -19.76
CA SER A 669 -18.96 21.75 -18.91
C SER A 669 -19.44 23.18 -19.17
N ILE A 670 -18.57 24.08 -19.64
CA ILE A 670 -18.97 25.43 -20.11
C ILE A 670 -19.98 25.30 -21.26
N LYS A 671 -19.72 24.44 -22.24
CA LYS A 671 -20.65 24.21 -23.37
C LYS A 671 -21.87 23.38 -22.99
N MET A 672 -21.81 22.61 -21.90
CA MET A 672 -22.97 21.90 -21.37
C MET A 672 -24.03 22.83 -20.76
N GLU A 673 -23.70 24.08 -20.45
CA GLU A 673 -24.65 25.07 -19.92
C GLU A 673 -25.85 25.29 -20.86
N LYS A 674 -25.62 25.24 -22.18
CA LYS A 674 -26.67 25.30 -23.22
C LYS A 674 -27.76 24.23 -23.05
N LEU A 675 -27.39 23.07 -22.49
CA LEU A 675 -28.32 21.97 -22.23
C LEU A 675 -29.28 22.30 -21.07
N LEU A 676 -28.83 23.14 -20.13
CA LEU A 676 -29.53 23.53 -18.90
C LEU A 676 -30.39 24.78 -19.11
N LEU A 677 -29.85 25.84 -19.74
CA LEU A 677 -30.53 27.14 -19.85
C LEU A 677 -31.66 27.14 -20.88
N GLY A 678 -31.50 26.42 -21.99
CA GLY A 678 -32.56 26.23 -23.00
C GLY A 678 -32.63 27.33 -24.07
N ASP A 679 -32.00 27.00 -25.21
CA ASP A 679 -32.08 27.68 -26.51
C ASP A 679 -31.32 29.02 -26.68
N ASP A 680 -30.06 28.90 -27.10
CA ASP A 680 -29.22 30.01 -27.57
C ASP A 680 -29.34 30.26 -29.10
N GLY A 681 -30.34 29.67 -29.77
CA GLY A 681 -30.61 29.87 -31.20
C GLY A 681 -30.19 28.74 -32.15
N ASP A 682 -29.51 27.69 -31.67
CA ASP A 682 -29.24 26.43 -32.42
C ASP A 682 -30.04 25.24 -31.81
N GLY A 683 -31.23 25.52 -31.25
CA GLY A 683 -32.13 24.51 -30.66
C GLY A 683 -31.62 23.87 -29.36
N GLY A 684 -30.60 24.47 -28.72
CA GLY A 684 -29.99 23.97 -27.48
C GLY A 684 -29.28 22.62 -27.62
N GLN A 685 -28.65 22.35 -28.78
CA GLN A 685 -27.83 21.16 -29.01
C GLN A 685 -26.35 21.43 -28.67
N LEU A 686 -25.69 20.46 -28.05
CA LEU A 686 -24.24 20.37 -27.86
C LEU A 686 -23.64 19.54 -29.00
N ARG A 687 -22.79 20.15 -29.84
CA ARG A 687 -22.21 19.54 -31.05
C ARG A 687 -20.71 19.32 -30.92
N ILE A 688 -20.26 18.08 -31.08
CA ILE A 688 -18.85 17.67 -30.88
C ILE A 688 -18.35 16.92 -32.13
N LEU A 689 -17.18 17.31 -32.64
CA LEU A 689 -16.47 16.60 -33.71
C LEU A 689 -15.21 15.92 -33.16
N THR A 690 -15.01 14.65 -33.50
CA THR A 690 -13.86 13.88 -32.97
C THR A 690 -13.46 12.71 -33.87
N THR A 691 -12.58 11.81 -33.41
CA THR A 691 -12.16 10.60 -34.14
C THR A 691 -12.82 9.32 -33.61
N ASP A 692 -12.73 8.24 -34.37
CA ASP A 692 -13.19 6.90 -33.98
C ASP A 692 -12.28 6.18 -32.98
N THR A 693 -11.15 6.79 -32.55
CA THR A 693 -10.09 6.12 -31.78
C THR A 693 -9.61 6.84 -30.52
N GLU A 694 -10.33 7.86 -30.06
CA GLU A 694 -10.02 8.60 -28.83
C GLU A 694 -9.97 7.73 -27.56
N PHE A 695 -9.29 8.21 -26.52
CA PHE A 695 -9.11 7.45 -25.29
C PHE A 695 -10.43 7.09 -24.60
N TYR A 696 -10.46 5.94 -23.92
CA TYR A 696 -11.70 5.35 -23.37
C TYR A 696 -12.48 6.27 -22.43
N SER A 697 -11.82 7.14 -21.66
CA SER A 697 -12.54 8.09 -20.79
C SER A 697 -13.36 9.11 -21.59
N PHE A 698 -12.78 9.68 -22.66
CA PHE A 698 -13.48 10.59 -23.57
C PHE A 698 -14.60 9.85 -24.31
N THR A 699 -14.28 8.71 -24.94
CA THR A 699 -15.26 7.86 -25.66
C THR A 699 -16.44 7.46 -24.76
N ARG A 700 -16.18 7.05 -23.52
CA ARG A 700 -17.23 6.68 -22.55
C ARG A 700 -18.09 7.88 -22.17
N GLN A 701 -17.49 9.05 -21.96
CA GLN A 701 -18.24 10.25 -21.61
C GLN A 701 -19.13 10.71 -22.77
N MET A 702 -18.62 10.71 -24.01
CA MET A 702 -19.40 11.05 -25.21
C MET A 702 -20.59 10.09 -25.38
N ASN A 703 -20.34 8.79 -25.26
CA ASN A 703 -21.41 7.78 -25.28
C ASN A 703 -22.44 8.01 -24.15
N ARG A 704 -22.00 8.34 -22.93
CA ARG A 704 -22.92 8.58 -21.81
C ARG A 704 -23.79 9.82 -22.01
N LEU A 705 -23.26 10.87 -22.63
CA LEU A 705 -24.02 12.06 -23.00
C LEU A 705 -25.08 11.73 -24.08
N MET A 706 -24.70 11.01 -25.13
CA MET A 706 -25.61 10.55 -26.20
C MET A 706 -26.69 9.55 -25.73
N MET A 707 -26.45 8.79 -24.66
CA MET A 707 -27.45 7.86 -24.09
C MET A 707 -28.70 8.56 -23.54
N ASN A 708 -28.63 9.86 -23.24
CA ASN A 708 -29.81 10.62 -22.85
C ASN A 708 -30.70 10.78 -24.10
N LYS A 709 -31.93 10.23 -24.09
CA LYS A 709 -32.85 10.16 -25.25
C LYS A 709 -33.38 11.51 -25.77
N SER A 710 -32.75 12.62 -25.40
CA SER A 710 -33.03 13.94 -25.95
C SER A 710 -32.03 14.21 -27.09
N PRO A 711 -32.45 14.73 -28.26
CA PRO A 711 -31.56 14.99 -29.40
C PRO A 711 -30.58 16.17 -29.16
N LYS A 712 -30.36 16.57 -27.91
CA LYS A 712 -29.54 17.71 -27.50
C LYS A 712 -28.03 17.44 -27.47
N VAL A 713 -27.54 16.23 -27.76
CA VAL A 713 -26.10 15.97 -27.89
C VAL A 713 -25.83 15.24 -29.20
N VAL A 714 -24.98 15.82 -30.02
CA VAL A 714 -24.56 15.28 -31.32
C VAL A 714 -23.04 15.11 -31.29
N VAL A 715 -22.56 13.88 -31.46
CA VAL A 715 -21.13 13.59 -31.59
C VAL A 715 -20.89 12.97 -32.96
N GLU A 716 -20.14 13.66 -33.81
CA GLU A 716 -19.70 13.16 -35.11
C GLU A 716 -18.27 12.65 -35.03
N THR A 717 -17.99 11.52 -35.68
CA THR A 717 -16.65 10.93 -35.75
C THR A 717 -16.14 10.92 -37.19
N VAL A 718 -14.84 11.17 -37.36
CA VAL A 718 -14.10 10.99 -38.61
C VAL A 718 -13.14 9.82 -38.42
N GLU A 719 -13.24 8.82 -39.30
CA GLU A 719 -12.37 7.64 -39.26
C GLU A 719 -10.91 8.03 -39.51
N ILE A 720 -9.98 7.57 -38.67
CA ILE A 720 -8.55 7.88 -38.80
C ILE A 720 -7.88 7.24 -40.04
N HIS A 721 -8.46 6.19 -40.59
CA HIS A 721 -7.89 5.46 -41.73
C HIS A 721 -8.58 5.81 -43.06
N PRO A 722 -7.83 5.97 -44.16
CA PRO A 722 -6.36 6.00 -44.25
C PRO A 722 -5.78 7.29 -43.62
N ILE A 723 -4.65 7.15 -42.92
CA ILE A 723 -3.99 8.28 -42.20
C ILE A 723 -3.54 9.37 -43.18
N SER A 724 -3.08 8.99 -44.38
CA SER A 724 -2.50 9.92 -45.37
C SER A 724 -3.44 11.04 -45.83
N SER A 725 -4.76 10.84 -45.75
CA SER A 725 -5.78 11.87 -46.02
C SER A 725 -6.69 12.15 -44.82
N PHE A 726 -6.31 11.73 -43.61
CA PHE A 726 -7.10 12.00 -42.39
C PHE A 726 -7.25 13.51 -42.15
N ALA A 727 -6.14 14.24 -42.25
CA ALA A 727 -6.14 15.70 -42.11
C ALA A 727 -7.16 16.37 -43.05
N GLU A 728 -7.18 15.97 -44.32
CA GLU A 728 -8.10 16.50 -45.34
C GLU A 728 -9.57 16.21 -44.98
N ARG A 729 -9.91 14.93 -44.70
CA ARG A 729 -11.28 14.51 -44.35
C ARG A 729 -11.80 15.20 -43.07
N PHE A 730 -10.93 15.37 -42.08
CA PHE A 730 -11.28 16.02 -40.82
C PHE A 730 -11.55 17.52 -41.04
N ASN A 731 -10.68 18.18 -41.81
CA ASN A 731 -10.83 19.59 -42.18
C ASN A 731 -12.05 19.85 -43.08
N GLU A 732 -12.38 18.93 -43.98
CA GLU A 732 -13.61 18.98 -44.77
C GLU A 732 -14.83 18.91 -43.84
N ARG A 733 -14.85 17.97 -42.87
CA ARG A 733 -15.97 17.85 -41.91
C ARG A 733 -16.10 19.07 -41.00
N VAL A 734 -15.00 19.68 -40.57
CA VAL A 734 -15.03 20.96 -39.83
C VAL A 734 -15.80 22.01 -40.62
N ARG A 735 -15.50 22.15 -41.92
CA ARG A 735 -16.12 23.10 -42.86
C ARG A 735 -17.57 22.75 -43.23
N SER A 736 -17.86 21.47 -43.45
CA SER A 736 -19.16 20.98 -43.98
C SER A 736 -20.19 20.62 -42.91
N GLY A 737 -19.84 20.70 -41.62
CA GLY A 737 -20.71 20.29 -40.52
C GLY A 737 -22.06 21.01 -40.49
N THR A 738 -23.07 20.36 -39.90
CA THR A 738 -24.36 21.01 -39.61
C THR A 738 -24.30 21.72 -38.25
N GLY A 739 -24.83 22.95 -38.16
CA GLY A 739 -24.78 23.76 -36.93
C GLY A 739 -23.35 24.16 -36.50
N SER A 740 -23.24 24.90 -35.40
CA SER A 740 -21.93 25.31 -34.86
C SER A 740 -21.32 24.20 -34.03
N TRP A 741 -20.00 23.97 -34.13
CA TRP A 741 -19.30 23.03 -33.27
C TRP A 741 -18.99 23.68 -31.91
N ASP A 742 -19.40 23.07 -30.81
CA ASP A 742 -19.03 23.50 -29.46
C ASP A 742 -17.63 23.02 -29.07
N MET A 743 -17.27 21.81 -29.48
CA MET A 743 -15.94 21.23 -29.27
C MET A 743 -15.47 20.43 -30.49
N VAL A 744 -14.20 20.59 -30.85
CA VAL A 744 -13.47 19.72 -31.78
C VAL A 744 -12.36 19.06 -30.98
N TYR A 745 -12.31 17.73 -30.89
CA TYR A 745 -11.34 16.99 -30.07
C TYR A 745 -10.59 15.94 -30.89
N VAL A 746 -9.26 15.98 -30.89
CA VAL A 746 -8.43 15.04 -31.67
C VAL A 746 -7.12 14.70 -30.99
N SER A 747 -6.80 13.41 -30.93
CA SER A 747 -5.47 12.93 -30.49
C SER A 747 -4.38 13.16 -31.54
N GLN A 748 -3.21 13.69 -31.13
CA GLN A 748 -1.99 13.74 -31.96
C GLN A 748 -1.50 12.31 -32.28
N CYS A 749 -1.48 11.46 -31.26
CA CYS A 749 -1.14 10.03 -31.35
C CYS A 749 -2.23 9.18 -30.70
N VAL A 750 -2.82 8.26 -31.45
CA VAL A 750 -4.01 7.53 -31.00
C VAL A 750 -3.69 6.49 -29.93
N TYR A 751 -4.52 6.41 -28.90
CA TYR A 751 -4.28 5.52 -27.76
C TYR A 751 -4.14 4.03 -28.15
N SER A 752 -4.92 3.56 -29.11
CA SER A 752 -5.06 2.15 -29.45
C SER A 752 -3.77 1.54 -30.03
N THR A 753 -3.27 2.09 -31.13
CA THR A 753 -2.08 1.63 -31.85
C THR A 753 -0.82 2.46 -31.55
N GLN A 754 -0.95 3.58 -30.84
CA GLN A 754 0.11 4.57 -30.62
C GLN A 754 0.58 5.28 -31.90
N GLU A 755 -0.20 5.23 -32.98
CA GLU A 755 0.19 5.87 -34.25
C GLU A 755 -0.05 7.38 -34.23
N THR A 756 0.93 8.14 -34.71
CA THR A 756 0.76 9.57 -35.03
C THR A 756 -0.19 9.70 -36.22
N ILE A 757 -1.38 10.30 -36.01
CA ILE A 757 -2.40 10.46 -37.07
C ILE A 757 -2.35 11.86 -37.72
N ILE A 758 -1.74 12.84 -37.04
CA ILE A 758 -1.53 14.19 -37.57
C ILE A 758 -0.07 14.31 -38.03
N LEU A 759 0.16 14.26 -39.35
CA LEU A 759 1.52 14.22 -39.93
C LEU A 759 2.21 15.59 -39.95
N ASP A 760 1.44 16.66 -40.16
CA ASP A 760 1.86 18.05 -39.95
C ASP A 760 0.90 18.67 -38.92
N LEU A 761 1.35 18.77 -37.67
CA LEU A 761 0.53 19.29 -36.58
C LEU A 761 0.25 20.79 -36.73
N GLY A 762 1.21 21.56 -37.22
CA GLY A 762 1.06 23.00 -37.41
C GLY A 762 0.04 23.30 -38.51
N GLY A 763 0.26 22.76 -39.72
CA GLY A 763 -0.64 22.95 -40.85
C GLY A 763 -2.05 22.38 -40.60
N PHE A 764 -2.17 21.25 -39.91
CA PHE A 764 -3.46 20.71 -39.49
C PHE A 764 -4.21 21.67 -38.56
N VAL A 765 -3.53 22.19 -37.53
CA VAL A 765 -4.16 23.11 -36.56
C VAL A 765 -4.60 24.40 -37.24
N SER A 766 -3.74 25.02 -38.05
CA SER A 766 -4.10 26.22 -38.81
C SER A 766 -5.30 25.97 -39.72
N SER A 767 -5.33 24.86 -40.48
CA SER A 767 -6.46 24.55 -41.36
C SER A 767 -7.78 24.31 -40.60
N VAL A 768 -7.75 23.72 -39.40
CA VAL A 768 -8.96 23.53 -38.57
C VAL A 768 -9.44 24.88 -38.03
N GLN A 769 -8.51 25.74 -37.59
CA GLN A 769 -8.83 27.09 -37.13
C GLN A 769 -9.43 27.95 -38.27
N ASP A 770 -8.84 27.89 -39.47
CA ASP A 770 -9.37 28.54 -40.67
C ASP A 770 -10.78 28.03 -40.99
N GLY A 771 -10.98 26.70 -41.00
CA GLY A 771 -12.30 26.10 -41.24
C GLY A 771 -13.36 26.47 -40.20
N LEU A 772 -12.97 26.70 -38.93
CA LEU A 772 -13.85 27.24 -37.90
C LEU A 772 -14.13 28.73 -38.12
N ALA A 773 -13.13 29.52 -38.50
CA ALA A 773 -13.25 30.95 -38.76
C ALA A 773 -14.09 31.27 -40.01
N GLU A 774 -13.94 30.50 -41.10
CA GLU A 774 -14.75 30.53 -42.32
C GLU A 774 -16.25 30.36 -42.01
N ARG A 775 -16.58 29.51 -41.04
CA ARG A 775 -17.96 29.28 -40.55
C ARG A 775 -18.44 30.30 -39.51
N GLY A 776 -17.59 31.26 -39.13
CA GLY A 776 -17.86 32.19 -38.03
C GLY A 776 -17.86 31.55 -36.63
N ASN A 777 -17.46 30.28 -36.51
CA ASN A 777 -17.59 29.48 -35.29
C ASN A 777 -16.43 29.71 -34.29
N LYS A 778 -16.22 30.97 -33.91
CA LYS A 778 -15.10 31.41 -33.05
C LYS A 778 -15.18 30.88 -31.62
N ASP A 779 -16.38 30.61 -31.13
CA ASP A 779 -16.64 30.18 -29.75
C ASP A 779 -16.29 28.71 -29.49
N CYS A 780 -16.08 27.92 -30.55
CA CYS A 780 -15.67 26.52 -30.47
C CYS A 780 -14.44 26.31 -29.58
N PHE A 781 -14.41 25.21 -28.83
CA PHE A 781 -13.21 24.72 -28.16
C PHE A 781 -12.53 23.66 -29.04
N PHE A 782 -11.51 24.06 -29.79
CA PHE A 782 -10.64 23.12 -30.49
C PHE A 782 -9.55 22.61 -29.52
N VAL A 783 -9.53 21.31 -29.27
CA VAL A 783 -8.65 20.62 -28.31
C VAL A 783 -7.80 19.58 -29.04
N VAL A 784 -6.49 19.69 -28.89
CA VAL A 784 -5.52 18.65 -29.28
C VAL A 784 -5.11 17.85 -28.04
N ASP A 785 -5.31 16.53 -28.07
CA ASP A 785 -4.81 15.60 -27.06
C ASP A 785 -3.39 15.15 -27.45
N GLY A 786 -2.41 15.73 -26.75
CA GLY A 786 -1.00 15.41 -26.88
C GLY A 786 -0.46 14.58 -25.73
N TYR A 787 -1.30 13.78 -25.04
CA TYR A 787 -0.86 12.95 -23.90
C TYR A 787 0.26 11.97 -24.30
N HIS A 788 0.24 11.46 -25.53
CA HIS A 788 1.27 10.57 -26.06
C HIS A 788 2.40 11.28 -26.83
N GLY A 789 2.28 12.58 -27.10
CA GLY A 789 3.33 13.37 -27.75
C GLY A 789 4.25 14.11 -26.77
N PHE A 790 3.72 14.60 -25.65
CA PHE A 790 4.47 15.42 -24.68
C PHE A 790 5.68 14.68 -24.08
N GLY A 791 6.86 15.29 -24.25
CA GLY A 791 8.15 14.71 -23.86
C GLY A 791 8.66 13.59 -24.77
N ALA A 792 7.93 13.23 -25.82
CA ALA A 792 8.25 12.13 -26.74
C ALA A 792 8.55 12.62 -28.16
N ILE A 793 7.69 13.49 -28.70
CA ILE A 793 7.75 14.00 -30.06
C ILE A 793 8.00 15.52 -29.99
N PRO A 794 9.04 16.05 -30.63
CA PRO A 794 9.25 17.49 -30.73
C PRO A 794 7.99 18.20 -31.23
N THR A 795 7.44 19.10 -30.42
CA THR A 795 6.13 19.71 -30.63
C THR A 795 6.21 21.18 -30.22
N SER A 796 6.02 22.10 -31.17
CA SER A 796 5.86 23.53 -30.89
C SER A 796 4.38 23.90 -30.98
N LEU A 797 3.90 24.65 -29.99
CA LEU A 797 2.57 25.22 -29.92
C LEU A 797 2.56 26.70 -30.35
N SER A 798 3.67 27.24 -30.85
CA SER A 798 3.70 28.60 -31.43
C SER A 798 2.66 28.85 -32.54
N PRO A 799 2.19 27.85 -33.33
CA PRO A 799 1.07 28.05 -34.26
C PRO A 799 -0.32 28.10 -33.61
N PHE A 800 -0.47 27.75 -32.33
CA PHE A 800 -1.75 27.47 -31.67
C PHE A 800 -2.37 28.75 -31.08
N THR A 801 -3.03 29.55 -31.91
CA THR A 801 -3.57 30.88 -31.52
C THR A 801 -4.90 30.85 -30.76
N ASN A 802 -5.72 29.82 -30.97
CA ASN A 802 -7.05 29.62 -30.36
C ASN A 802 -7.34 28.11 -30.25
N THR A 803 -6.33 27.34 -29.85
CA THR A 803 -6.38 25.88 -29.73
C THR A 803 -5.88 25.48 -28.36
N PHE A 804 -6.65 24.68 -27.64
CA PHE A 804 -6.28 24.11 -26.36
C PHE A 804 -5.42 22.87 -26.58
N TYR A 805 -4.40 22.66 -25.74
CA TYR A 805 -3.57 21.46 -25.79
C TYR A 805 -3.59 20.74 -24.45
N VAL A 806 -4.09 19.52 -24.40
CA VAL A 806 -4.19 18.71 -23.17
C VAL A 806 -3.18 17.57 -23.18
N SER A 807 -2.52 17.33 -22.04
CA SER A 807 -1.53 16.27 -21.90
C SER A 807 -1.32 15.88 -20.42
N GLY A 808 -0.30 15.07 -20.11
CA GLY A 808 0.01 14.71 -18.73
C GLY A 808 1.39 14.11 -18.49
N MET A 809 1.72 14.00 -17.21
CA MET A 809 3.09 13.85 -16.71
C MET A 809 3.57 12.39 -16.58
N LEU A 810 2.66 11.41 -16.73
CA LEU A 810 2.96 10.01 -16.44
C LEU A 810 3.98 9.39 -17.41
N LYS A 811 3.81 9.59 -18.72
CA LYS A 811 4.46 8.79 -19.77
C LYS A 811 5.90 9.24 -20.05
N HIS A 812 6.16 9.90 -21.17
CA HIS A 812 7.54 10.06 -21.67
C HIS A 812 8.43 11.01 -20.83
N VAL A 813 7.84 11.90 -20.02
CA VAL A 813 8.56 12.67 -18.99
C VAL A 813 8.69 11.94 -17.64
N GLY A 814 8.13 10.74 -17.52
CA GLY A 814 8.33 9.80 -16.40
C GLY A 814 8.03 10.36 -15.01
N SER A 815 7.05 11.26 -14.88
CA SER A 815 6.86 12.08 -13.67
C SER A 815 5.68 11.66 -12.79
N GLY A 816 5.14 10.46 -13.04
CA GLY A 816 4.15 9.82 -12.18
C GLY A 816 2.68 10.10 -12.57
N ALA A 817 1.79 9.26 -12.04
CA ALA A 817 0.35 9.35 -12.30
C ALA A 817 -0.29 10.55 -11.59
N ASN A 818 -1.61 10.74 -11.76
CA ASN A 818 -2.38 11.76 -11.04
C ASN A 818 -1.99 13.23 -11.30
N CYS A 819 -1.29 13.54 -12.40
CA CYS A 819 -1.06 14.92 -12.84
C CYS A 819 -1.18 15.05 -14.37
N ALA A 820 -2.04 15.97 -14.79
CA ALA A 820 -2.27 16.39 -16.16
C ALA A 820 -2.33 17.92 -16.24
N PHE A 821 -2.16 18.45 -17.44
CA PHE A 821 -2.26 19.88 -17.70
C PHE A 821 -2.99 20.17 -19.01
N LEU A 822 -3.51 21.39 -19.11
CA LEU A 822 -4.17 21.92 -20.29
C LEU A 822 -3.66 23.34 -20.55
N VAL A 823 -3.07 23.54 -21.73
CA VAL A 823 -2.64 24.86 -22.22
C VAL A 823 -3.87 25.59 -22.76
N VAL A 824 -4.16 26.76 -22.21
CA VAL A 824 -5.26 27.64 -22.60
C VAL A 824 -4.67 28.77 -23.45
N PRO A 825 -5.13 28.98 -24.69
CA PRO A 825 -4.65 30.07 -25.54
C PRO A 825 -5.06 31.44 -24.96
N GLU A 826 -4.17 32.42 -25.08
CA GLU A 826 -4.28 33.78 -24.50
C GLU A 826 -5.68 34.40 -24.68
N GLY A 827 -6.23 34.31 -25.89
CA GLY A 827 -7.54 34.87 -26.23
C GLY A 827 -8.74 34.24 -25.53
N ARG A 828 -8.58 33.12 -24.81
CA ARG A 828 -9.67 32.41 -24.10
C ARG A 828 -9.49 32.40 -22.58
N THR A 829 -8.31 32.72 -22.05
CA THR A 829 -8.01 32.62 -20.60
C THR A 829 -8.97 33.41 -19.70
N GLY A 830 -9.43 34.58 -20.15
CA GLY A 830 -10.38 35.41 -19.39
C GLY A 830 -11.85 35.01 -19.52
N GLU A 831 -12.19 34.04 -20.38
CA GLU A 831 -13.57 33.69 -20.74
C GLU A 831 -14.08 32.41 -20.03
N LEU A 832 -13.20 31.65 -19.37
CA LEU A 832 -13.52 30.31 -18.86
C LEU A 832 -14.31 30.38 -17.54
N GLN A 833 -15.55 29.87 -17.56
CA GLN A 833 -16.41 29.74 -16.38
C GLN A 833 -17.07 28.34 -16.35
N PRO A 834 -16.33 27.26 -16.03
CA PRO A 834 -16.86 25.90 -16.06
C PRO A 834 -17.89 25.62 -14.96
N LEU A 835 -19.05 25.04 -15.35
CA LEU A 835 -20.03 24.52 -14.39
C LEU A 835 -19.42 23.53 -13.39
N PHE A 836 -18.41 22.75 -13.82
CA PHE A 836 -17.64 21.86 -12.96
C PHE A 836 -16.44 22.59 -12.36
N THR A 837 -16.68 23.46 -11.38
CA THR A 837 -15.66 24.28 -10.71
C THR A 837 -15.24 23.73 -9.33
N GLY A 838 -14.25 24.35 -8.70
CA GLY A 838 -13.77 24.06 -7.35
C GLY A 838 -13.04 25.27 -6.74
N TRP A 839 -12.62 25.18 -5.48
CA TRP A 839 -12.06 26.34 -4.77
C TRP A 839 -10.76 26.88 -5.37
N ILE A 840 -10.02 26.10 -6.16
CA ILE A 840 -8.80 26.58 -6.83
C ILE A 840 -9.13 27.44 -8.06
N ALA A 841 -10.37 27.43 -8.57
CA ALA A 841 -10.78 28.37 -9.62
C ALA A 841 -10.75 29.84 -9.15
N ASP A 842 -10.97 30.07 -7.85
CA ASP A 842 -10.76 31.37 -7.20
C ASP A 842 -10.24 31.17 -5.75
N PRO A 843 -8.92 31.01 -5.56
CA PRO A 843 -8.34 30.86 -4.23
C PRO A 843 -8.41 32.15 -3.39
N SER A 844 -8.77 33.30 -3.97
CA SER A 844 -8.85 34.57 -3.23
C SER A 844 -9.94 34.53 -2.15
N VAL A 845 -10.95 33.67 -2.31
CA VAL A 845 -12.02 33.48 -1.33
C VAL A 845 -11.54 32.90 0.01
N LEU A 846 -10.31 32.40 0.09
CA LEU A 846 -9.66 31.92 1.32
C LEU A 846 -8.81 32.99 2.02
N SER A 847 -8.69 34.21 1.47
CA SER A 847 -7.91 35.28 2.12
C SER A 847 -8.53 35.72 3.45
N PRO A 848 -7.74 36.23 4.42
CA PRO A 848 -8.28 36.73 5.69
C PRO A 848 -9.31 37.87 5.55
N GLU A 849 -9.23 38.63 4.46
CA GLU A 849 -10.12 39.75 4.13
C GLU A 849 -11.38 39.31 3.36
N SER A 850 -11.43 38.06 2.89
CA SER A 850 -12.55 37.48 2.18
C SER A 850 -13.79 37.34 3.07
N LYS A 851 -14.97 37.53 2.47
CA LYS A 851 -16.26 37.21 3.11
C LYS A 851 -16.63 35.72 3.02
N GLY A 852 -15.80 34.92 2.34
CA GLY A 852 -16.05 33.53 1.99
C GLY A 852 -17.14 33.36 0.93
N ILE A 853 -17.39 32.10 0.55
CA ILE A 853 -18.52 31.70 -0.30
C ILE A 853 -19.57 31.02 0.59
N LYS A 854 -20.86 31.29 0.34
CA LYS A 854 -21.99 30.54 0.90
C LYS A 854 -22.92 30.08 -0.22
N ILE A 855 -23.75 29.06 0.03
CA ILE A 855 -24.78 28.61 -0.93
C ILE A 855 -25.66 29.79 -1.35
N GLY A 856 -25.90 29.93 -2.66
CA GLY A 856 -26.63 31.06 -3.24
C GLY A 856 -25.80 32.35 -3.41
N SER A 857 -24.46 32.28 -3.33
CA SER A 857 -23.56 33.35 -3.78
C SER A 857 -23.14 33.10 -5.22
N ASP A 858 -22.87 34.16 -5.97
CA ASP A 858 -22.07 34.09 -7.18
C ASP A 858 -20.64 33.58 -6.86
N VAL A 859 -19.97 32.98 -7.84
CA VAL A 859 -18.60 32.45 -7.72
C VAL A 859 -17.65 33.15 -8.69
N GLY A 860 -16.40 33.36 -8.25
CA GLY A 860 -15.34 33.92 -9.09
C GLY A 860 -14.61 32.86 -9.90
N TYR A 861 -13.93 33.33 -10.96
CA TYR A 861 -12.96 32.56 -11.73
C TYR A 861 -11.75 33.45 -12.00
N ILE A 862 -10.55 33.01 -11.59
CA ILE A 862 -9.30 33.72 -11.84
C ILE A 862 -8.70 33.23 -13.16
N PRO A 863 -8.30 34.15 -14.08
CA PRO A 863 -7.54 33.82 -15.29
C PRO A 863 -6.32 32.92 -15.00
N GLY A 864 -6.21 31.78 -15.68
CA GLY A 864 -5.15 30.79 -15.45
C GLY A 864 -5.40 29.83 -14.28
N PHE A 865 -6.57 29.89 -13.65
CA PHE A 865 -6.99 29.00 -12.57
C PHE A 865 -8.38 28.37 -12.79
N ALA A 866 -9.18 28.88 -13.73
CA ALA A 866 -10.61 28.56 -13.90
C ALA A 866 -10.94 27.06 -14.08
N LEU A 867 -10.04 26.27 -14.68
CA LEU A 867 -10.18 24.81 -14.88
C LEU A 867 -9.56 23.98 -13.75
N GLN A 868 -8.97 24.61 -12.72
CA GLN A 868 -8.47 23.92 -11.55
C GLN A 868 -9.61 23.55 -10.59
N GLY A 869 -9.44 22.41 -9.91
CA GLY A 869 -10.52 21.77 -9.15
C GLY A 869 -10.55 22.12 -7.66
N GLY A 870 -10.73 21.06 -6.86
CA GLY A 870 -10.48 21.11 -5.42
C GLY A 870 -9.00 20.85 -5.09
N THR A 871 -8.74 20.54 -3.82
CA THR A 871 -7.40 20.37 -3.23
C THR A 871 -6.44 19.54 -4.12
N PRO A 872 -5.23 20.02 -4.43
CA PRO A 872 -4.45 19.53 -5.57
C PRO A 872 -3.68 18.25 -5.22
N ALA A 873 -4.36 17.11 -5.20
CA ALA A 873 -3.75 15.78 -5.12
C ALA A 873 -2.76 15.45 -6.28
N PHE A 874 -2.65 16.32 -7.28
CA PHE A 874 -1.61 16.26 -8.32
C PHE A 874 -0.23 16.80 -7.87
N ALA A 875 -0.17 17.51 -6.74
CA ALA A 875 1.07 18.14 -6.25
C ALA A 875 2.28 17.20 -6.08
N PRO A 876 2.14 15.92 -5.63
CA PRO A 876 3.28 15.00 -5.54
C PRO A 876 3.97 14.75 -6.89
N SER A 877 3.18 14.51 -7.94
CA SER A 877 3.71 14.25 -9.29
C SER A 877 4.18 15.53 -9.97
N LEU A 878 3.59 16.68 -9.64
CA LEU A 878 4.08 18.00 -10.06
C LEU A 878 5.49 18.29 -9.48
N LEU A 879 5.75 17.90 -8.22
CA LEU A 879 7.08 17.98 -7.62
C LEU A 879 8.09 17.06 -8.31
N ILE A 880 7.67 15.84 -8.71
CA ILE A 880 8.52 14.94 -9.51
C ILE A 880 8.83 15.60 -10.86
N PHE A 881 7.83 16.13 -11.57
CA PHE A 881 8.03 16.81 -12.85
C PHE A 881 9.05 17.95 -12.77
N VAL A 882 8.91 18.84 -11.79
CA VAL A 882 9.89 19.92 -11.55
C VAL A 882 11.31 19.37 -11.36
N GLU A 883 11.48 18.31 -10.56
CA GLU A 883 12.79 17.71 -10.30
C GLU A 883 13.37 16.97 -11.52
N VAL A 884 12.54 16.37 -12.38
CA VAL A 884 12.98 15.82 -13.67
C VAL A 884 13.41 16.95 -14.61
N MET A 885 12.61 18.01 -14.72
CA MET A 885 12.88 19.13 -15.64
C MET A 885 14.10 19.96 -15.26
N ARG A 886 14.35 20.18 -13.96
CA ARG A 886 15.62 20.73 -13.47
C ARG A 886 16.82 19.95 -13.98
N ARG A 887 16.78 18.61 -13.88
CA ARG A 887 17.86 17.74 -14.36
C ARG A 887 17.99 17.73 -15.88
N TRP A 888 16.88 17.85 -16.60
CA TRP A 888 16.90 18.03 -18.07
C TRP A 888 17.59 19.34 -18.44
N LYS A 889 17.25 20.48 -17.81
CA LYS A 889 17.94 21.77 -18.00
C LYS A 889 19.42 21.69 -17.63
N GLU A 890 19.77 21.19 -16.44
CA GLU A 890 21.15 21.04 -15.96
C GLU A 890 22.02 20.22 -16.92
N LYS A 891 21.48 19.10 -17.43
CA LYS A 891 22.20 18.18 -18.32
C LYS A 891 21.99 18.46 -19.80
N LYS A 892 21.23 19.51 -20.14
CA LYS A 892 20.88 19.94 -21.51
C LYS A 892 20.20 18.84 -22.33
N VAL A 893 19.27 18.12 -21.70
CA VAL A 893 18.34 17.21 -22.38
C VAL A 893 17.19 18.02 -22.95
N THR A 894 16.84 17.76 -24.20
CA THR A 894 15.67 18.32 -24.89
C THR A 894 14.81 17.18 -25.43
N VAL A 895 13.59 17.48 -25.90
CA VAL A 895 12.71 16.45 -26.49
C VAL A 895 13.32 15.88 -27.76
N GLU A 896 13.94 16.71 -28.61
CA GLU A 896 14.65 16.29 -29.82
C GLU A 896 15.75 15.29 -29.48
N LEU A 897 16.56 15.58 -28.45
CA LEU A 897 17.65 14.70 -28.04
C LEU A 897 17.15 13.35 -27.50
N ALA A 898 16.05 13.34 -26.74
CA ALA A 898 15.42 12.10 -26.27
C ALA A 898 14.79 11.31 -27.43
N HIS A 899 14.19 12.02 -28.38
CA HIS A 899 13.52 11.47 -29.55
C HIS A 899 14.49 10.85 -30.55
N ASP A 900 15.56 11.57 -30.94
CA ASP A 900 16.63 11.08 -31.83
C ASP A 900 17.27 9.79 -31.32
N HIS A 901 17.44 9.70 -30.00
CA HIS A 901 17.92 8.49 -29.33
C HIS A 901 16.93 7.33 -29.46
N VAL A 902 15.65 7.55 -29.15
CA VAL A 902 14.63 6.50 -29.32
C VAL A 902 14.51 6.10 -30.79
N MET A 903 14.64 7.02 -31.75
CA MET A 903 14.72 6.66 -33.17
C MET A 903 15.98 5.83 -33.50
N SER A 904 17.11 6.07 -32.83
CA SER A 904 18.29 5.20 -32.96
C SER A 904 18.04 3.78 -32.46
N LEU A 905 17.30 3.62 -31.36
CA LEU A 905 16.89 2.32 -30.82
C LEU A 905 15.87 1.63 -31.74
N HIS A 906 14.90 2.38 -32.27
CA HIS A 906 13.96 1.90 -33.28
C HIS A 906 14.69 1.37 -34.52
N ARG A 907 15.70 2.08 -35.05
CA ARG A 907 16.47 1.60 -36.21
C ARG A 907 17.16 0.26 -35.95
N VAL A 908 17.68 0.03 -34.75
CA VAL A 908 18.27 -1.26 -34.36
C VAL A 908 17.19 -2.35 -34.25
N PHE A 909 16.09 -2.07 -33.54
CA PHE A 909 15.01 -3.03 -33.32
C PHE A 909 14.32 -3.42 -34.64
N VAL A 910 13.90 -2.44 -35.45
CA VAL A 910 13.24 -2.65 -36.75
C VAL A 910 14.10 -3.50 -37.66
N ARG A 911 15.41 -3.19 -37.79
CA ARG A 911 16.33 -3.99 -38.60
C ARG A 911 16.44 -5.43 -38.10
N GLY A 912 16.56 -5.62 -36.78
CA GLY A 912 16.61 -6.96 -36.17
C GLY A 912 15.35 -7.79 -36.44
N ILE A 913 14.18 -7.15 -36.34
CA ILE A 913 12.88 -7.76 -36.66
C ILE A 913 12.77 -8.07 -38.16
N GLU A 914 13.13 -7.14 -39.05
CA GLU A 914 13.13 -7.39 -40.49
C GLU A 914 14.03 -8.57 -40.89
N ASP A 915 15.24 -8.65 -40.34
CA ASP A 915 16.18 -9.73 -40.62
C ASP A 915 15.72 -11.07 -40.01
N MET A 916 14.95 -11.03 -38.92
CA MET A 916 14.26 -12.20 -38.36
C MET A 916 13.09 -12.66 -39.26
N VAL A 917 12.26 -11.74 -39.75
CA VAL A 917 11.14 -12.01 -40.68
C VAL A 917 11.67 -12.57 -42.01
N LYS A 918 12.77 -12.01 -42.55
CA LYS A 918 13.45 -12.51 -43.75
C LYS A 918 13.94 -13.95 -43.56
N ARG A 919 14.62 -14.25 -42.44
CA ARG A 919 15.08 -15.62 -42.10
C ARG A 919 13.94 -16.62 -41.97
N ALA A 920 12.79 -16.19 -41.43
CA ALA A 920 11.62 -17.05 -41.22
C ALA A 920 10.78 -17.33 -42.50
N GLY A 921 11.13 -16.75 -43.65
CA GLY A 921 10.49 -17.06 -44.93
C GLY A 921 8.98 -16.83 -44.98
N GLY A 922 8.47 -15.82 -44.25
CA GLY A 922 7.04 -15.49 -44.17
C GLY A 922 6.27 -16.17 -43.02
N LYS A 923 6.90 -17.08 -42.25
CA LYS A 923 6.29 -17.74 -41.08
C LYS A 923 6.42 -16.96 -39.76
N SER A 924 7.10 -15.82 -39.75
CA SER A 924 7.32 -15.02 -38.53
C SER A 924 6.02 -14.45 -37.95
N CYS A 925 5.81 -14.59 -36.63
CA CYS A 925 4.77 -13.88 -35.90
C CYS A 925 4.97 -12.35 -35.90
N TRP A 926 6.19 -11.86 -36.16
CA TRP A 926 6.53 -10.44 -36.25
C TRP A 926 6.24 -9.81 -37.63
N LYS A 927 5.75 -10.58 -38.61
CA LYS A 927 5.40 -10.09 -39.96
C LYS A 927 4.37 -8.96 -39.97
N GLY A 928 3.56 -8.84 -38.91
CA GLY A 928 2.47 -7.88 -38.78
C GLY A 928 2.86 -6.49 -38.24
N MET A 929 4.13 -6.09 -38.31
CA MET A 929 4.57 -4.75 -37.89
C MET A 929 3.77 -3.65 -38.63
N ARG A 930 3.16 -2.73 -37.88
CA ARG A 930 2.41 -1.59 -38.44
C ARG A 930 3.34 -0.66 -39.22
N LYS A 931 2.80 0.03 -40.24
CA LYS A 931 3.53 1.04 -40.99
C LYS A 931 3.94 2.18 -40.04
N LEU A 932 5.24 2.42 -39.94
CA LEU A 932 5.79 3.49 -39.11
C LEU A 932 5.67 4.84 -39.82
N ALA A 933 5.41 5.90 -39.05
CA ALA A 933 5.52 7.28 -39.53
C ALA A 933 6.99 7.67 -39.82
N GLU A 934 7.20 8.82 -40.47
CA GLU A 934 8.53 9.42 -40.63
C GLU A 934 9.17 9.69 -39.26
N GLU A 935 10.50 9.53 -39.15
CA GLU A 935 11.16 9.45 -37.85
C GLU A 935 10.86 10.65 -36.95
N GLY A 936 11.00 11.89 -37.45
CA GLY A 936 10.82 13.12 -36.66
C GLY A 936 9.42 13.37 -36.09
N ILE A 937 8.41 12.59 -36.50
CA ILE A 937 7.03 12.65 -35.96
C ILE A 937 6.57 11.30 -35.39
N ARG A 938 7.44 10.29 -35.37
CA ARG A 938 7.09 8.92 -34.96
C ARG A 938 6.96 8.85 -33.44
N SER A 939 5.85 8.32 -32.94
CA SER A 939 5.71 7.98 -31.53
C SER A 939 6.80 7.01 -31.06
N HIS A 940 7.03 6.96 -29.76
CA HIS A 940 8.00 6.04 -29.15
C HIS A 940 7.45 4.61 -28.99
N THR A 941 6.53 4.18 -29.84
CA THR A 941 5.95 2.83 -29.78
C THR A 941 5.97 2.15 -31.14
N ILE A 942 6.43 0.90 -31.15
CA ILE A 942 6.31 0.02 -32.30
C ILE A 942 5.21 -1.01 -32.01
N THR A 943 4.25 -1.11 -32.94
CA THR A 943 3.05 -1.94 -32.78
C THR A 943 3.01 -3.03 -33.84
N PHE A 944 2.68 -4.25 -33.43
CA PHE A 944 2.49 -5.42 -34.30
C PHE A 944 1.03 -5.87 -34.25
N VAL A 945 0.46 -6.19 -35.40
CA VAL A 945 -0.84 -6.86 -35.51
C VAL A 945 -0.62 -8.37 -35.56
N VAL A 946 -1.31 -9.11 -34.71
CA VAL A 946 -1.39 -10.57 -34.79
C VAL A 946 -2.83 -11.01 -35.07
N GLU A 947 -3.04 -12.28 -35.41
CA GLU A 947 -4.32 -12.76 -35.95
C GLU A 947 -5.46 -12.68 -34.93
N THR A 948 -5.19 -12.90 -33.63
CA THR A 948 -6.21 -12.86 -32.56
C THR A 948 -5.66 -12.21 -31.28
N PRO A 949 -6.52 -11.65 -30.40
CA PRO A 949 -6.08 -11.14 -29.09
C PRO A 949 -5.51 -12.23 -28.17
N SER A 950 -5.92 -13.49 -28.35
CA SER A 950 -5.34 -14.63 -27.63
C SER A 950 -3.86 -14.82 -27.99
N ILE A 951 -3.50 -14.68 -29.28
CA ILE A 951 -2.10 -14.67 -29.71
C ILE A 951 -1.38 -13.43 -29.17
N ALA A 952 -2.01 -12.26 -29.15
CA ALA A 952 -1.39 -11.03 -28.62
C ALA A 952 -1.05 -11.18 -27.12
N LYS A 953 -1.98 -11.73 -26.33
CA LYS A 953 -1.76 -12.08 -24.92
C LYS A 953 -0.65 -13.12 -24.78
N ARG A 954 -0.66 -14.16 -25.61
CA ARG A 954 0.36 -15.22 -25.57
C ARG A 954 1.77 -14.70 -25.87
N VAL A 955 1.90 -13.79 -26.84
CA VAL A 955 3.17 -13.09 -27.11
C VAL A 955 3.65 -12.33 -25.87
N VAL A 956 2.78 -11.53 -25.21
CA VAL A 956 3.14 -10.81 -23.98
C VAL A 956 3.59 -11.76 -22.87
N GLU A 957 2.87 -12.86 -22.63
CA GLU A 957 3.26 -13.90 -21.66
C GLU A 957 4.64 -14.51 -21.97
N LEU A 958 4.92 -14.81 -23.25
CA LEU A 958 6.19 -15.41 -23.65
C LEU A 958 7.37 -14.40 -23.58
N MET A 959 7.14 -13.12 -23.86
CA MET A 959 8.15 -12.06 -23.66
C MET A 959 8.58 -11.96 -22.19
N ALA A 960 7.61 -12.00 -21.27
CA ALA A 960 7.88 -12.04 -19.83
C ALA A 960 8.63 -13.32 -19.43
N ASN A 961 8.14 -14.50 -19.85
CA ASN A 961 8.71 -15.79 -19.46
C ASN A 961 10.12 -16.06 -20.02
N PHE A 962 10.43 -15.65 -21.25
CA PHE A 962 11.72 -15.99 -21.90
C PHE A 962 12.85 -14.99 -21.69
N GLY A 963 12.52 -13.75 -21.30
CA GLY A 963 13.48 -12.66 -21.21
C GLY A 963 13.28 -11.71 -20.03
N ASN A 964 12.25 -11.91 -19.20
CA ASN A 964 11.80 -10.94 -18.19
C ASN A 964 11.51 -9.56 -18.82
N VAL A 965 10.99 -9.56 -20.05
CA VAL A 965 10.68 -8.35 -20.83
C VAL A 965 9.20 -8.02 -20.69
N GLU A 966 8.88 -6.84 -20.17
CA GLU A 966 7.50 -6.39 -20.06
C GLU A 966 7.11 -5.54 -21.28
N VAL A 967 5.98 -5.92 -21.89
CA VAL A 967 5.32 -5.26 -23.03
C VAL A 967 3.81 -5.36 -22.84
N ASP A 968 3.01 -4.57 -23.55
CA ASP A 968 1.54 -4.63 -23.45
C ASP A 968 0.85 -5.02 -24.75
N SER A 969 -0.39 -5.49 -24.62
CA SER A 969 -1.25 -5.79 -25.77
C SER A 969 -2.63 -5.15 -25.63
N ARG A 970 -3.21 -4.73 -26.75
CA ARG A 970 -4.57 -4.16 -26.83
C ARG A 970 -5.29 -4.74 -28.04
N LYS A 971 -6.34 -5.53 -27.80
CA LYS A 971 -7.01 -6.32 -28.85
C LYS A 971 -5.94 -7.19 -29.57
N VAL A 972 -5.84 -7.08 -30.89
CA VAL A 972 -4.87 -7.77 -31.76
C VAL A 972 -3.48 -7.11 -31.80
N TYR A 973 -3.26 -6.02 -31.08
CA TYR A 973 -2.02 -5.25 -31.12
C TYR A 973 -1.08 -5.64 -29.98
N VAL A 974 0.17 -6.03 -30.30
CA VAL A 974 1.29 -6.13 -29.34
C VAL A 974 2.15 -4.88 -29.49
N ARG A 975 2.55 -4.24 -28.38
CA ARG A 975 3.13 -2.88 -28.38
C ARG A 975 4.39 -2.79 -27.54
N PHE A 976 5.43 -2.23 -28.14
CA PHE A 976 6.77 -2.06 -27.56
C PHE A 976 7.04 -0.57 -27.37
N GLY A 977 7.00 -0.09 -26.13
CA GLY A 977 7.21 1.31 -25.75
C GLY A 977 8.67 1.59 -25.42
N PHE A 978 9.35 2.34 -26.29
CA PHE A 978 10.71 2.79 -26.08
C PHE A 978 10.72 4.11 -25.30
N GLY A 979 11.86 4.43 -24.70
CA GLY A 979 12.00 5.57 -23.80
C GLY A 979 13.46 5.97 -23.64
N PHE A 980 13.68 7.19 -23.14
CA PHE A 980 15.03 7.76 -23.01
C PHE A 980 15.92 6.96 -22.05
N ASN A 981 15.35 6.25 -21.08
CA ASN A 981 16.03 5.30 -20.20
C ASN A 981 16.72 4.13 -20.93
N HIS A 982 16.19 3.70 -22.08
CA HIS A 982 16.68 2.51 -22.79
C HIS A 982 18.01 2.73 -23.51
N ASN A 983 18.70 1.64 -23.86
CA ASN A 983 19.97 1.62 -24.59
C ASN A 983 20.03 0.47 -25.62
N VAL A 984 21.15 0.36 -26.35
CA VAL A 984 21.30 -0.63 -27.43
C VAL A 984 21.40 -2.04 -26.87
N GLU A 985 22.03 -2.25 -25.72
CA GLU A 985 22.10 -3.54 -25.04
C GLU A 985 20.70 -4.02 -24.59
N ASP A 986 19.84 -3.11 -24.12
CA ASP A 986 18.43 -3.39 -23.82
C ASP A 986 17.67 -3.87 -25.08
N VAL A 987 17.91 -3.23 -26.23
CA VAL A 987 17.31 -3.62 -27.52
C VAL A 987 17.84 -4.96 -28.03
N ILE A 988 19.11 -5.30 -27.77
CA ILE A 988 19.67 -6.61 -28.10
C ILE A 988 19.03 -7.70 -27.24
N ALA A 989 18.82 -7.45 -25.94
CA ALA A 989 18.09 -8.37 -25.06
C ALA A 989 16.62 -8.54 -25.48
N LEU A 990 15.97 -7.45 -25.89
CA LEU A 990 14.63 -7.48 -26.48
C LEU A 990 14.58 -8.36 -27.74
N LEU A 991 15.48 -8.14 -28.71
CA LEU A 991 15.54 -8.93 -29.95
C LEU A 991 15.81 -10.41 -29.71
N SER A 992 16.71 -10.74 -28.77
CA SER A 992 16.96 -12.14 -28.38
C SER A 992 15.73 -12.80 -27.75
N THR A 993 14.89 -12.03 -27.06
CA THR A 993 13.62 -12.51 -26.52
C THR A 993 12.60 -12.70 -27.64
N CYS A 994 12.47 -11.75 -28.57
CA CYS A 994 11.62 -11.86 -29.75
C CYS A 994 11.94 -13.09 -30.63
N GLU A 995 13.21 -13.49 -30.72
CA GLU A 995 13.64 -14.70 -31.45
C GLU A 995 13.10 -15.98 -30.78
N LYS A 996 13.25 -16.12 -29.46
CA LYS A 996 12.68 -17.26 -28.69
C LYS A 996 11.15 -17.32 -28.78
N VAL A 997 10.49 -16.16 -28.74
CA VAL A 997 9.03 -16.07 -28.90
C VAL A 997 8.61 -16.51 -30.31
N GLN A 998 9.35 -16.12 -31.35
CA GLN A 998 9.07 -16.55 -32.72
C GLN A 998 9.16 -18.07 -32.90
N ASP A 999 10.12 -18.73 -32.24
CA ASP A 999 10.27 -20.18 -32.32
C ASP A 999 9.17 -20.96 -31.54
N THR A 1000 8.33 -20.24 -30.78
CA THR A 1000 7.31 -20.81 -29.88
C THR A 1000 5.86 -20.49 -30.30
N VAL A 1001 5.65 -19.43 -31.07
CA VAL A 1001 4.32 -18.93 -31.53
C VAL A 1001 4.06 -19.35 -32.98
#